data_AF-A0A2I0IVR5-F1
#
_entry.id   AF-A0A2I0IVR5-F1
#
_cell.length_a   1.000
_cell.length_b   1.000
_cell.length_c   1.000
_cell.angle_alpha   90.00
_cell.angle_beta   90.00
_cell.angle_gamma   90.00
#
_symmetry.space_group_name_H-M   'P 1'
#
loop_
_entity.id
_entity.type
_entity.pdbx_description
1 polymer ?
#
loop_
_entity_poly.entity_id
_entity_poly.type
_entity_poly.pdbx_seq_one_letter_code
_entity_poly.pdbx_strand_id
1 'polypeptide(L)'
;MSNSVSQNLLQLSLLRPVVLEHQSKLNSSSIPTNTLFQSTGSKTANNRKSQLSSKFLGKSLSVRRGKQSMGLGRGGADITRAVLTSDPTSPLLGKFNLDGNIELKVAVSAPTSGATTQVEIQVTNSSESLVLHWGGLRDRIEKWVLPSRRPHGTKVYKNKALRTPFVKSGSDSFLKIEIDDPTIQALEFLILDEAQNKWFKNNGANFHVKLPSREKSETSVSVPEELETSVSVPEESKTSISVPEDLVQIQAYLRWERKGKQMYTPEQEKEEYEAARMELLEEIARGTSIKDLRTKLAKKNDGGETMEPSRSETKNKIPDDLVQIQAYVRWEKAGKPNYSPEQQLREFEEARKELQVELQKGSTIDEIRKKIAKGGIETKVVKQLESRKSFRIERIQRKKTDVMQLLNKHRAKSAEEKVLVEAEPKALTALELFAKAMEEHEGIVVNSKKLYKLGDKELLVLLSKPPGKMKVYLATDFNEPLTLHWALSRTNAGEWAEPPPSVLPPGTVSQTGASETPFSCVTSDDPSYKVQCLEIELEEDRFIGMPFVFRSDGKWIKNKGSDFYVDFSAGSKQAQKAAGDGRGTAKSLLDKIAAMEGEAQKSFMHRFNIAADLMDQAKNAGEVGLAGILVWMRFMATRQLIWNKNYNVKPREISKAQDRLTDMLQNVYINHPEYRELLRMIMSTVGRGGEGDVGQRIRDEILVIQRHNDCKGGMMEEWHQKLHNNTSPDDVVICQALIDYVKSDFDVSVYWKTLSENGITKERLLSYDRAIHSEPNFRRDQKGGLLRDLGNYMRTLKAVHSGADLESAISNCMGYRAEGQGFMVGVHINPVPGLPSRFPELLQFIMGHIEDKNVEALLEGLLEARQELRPLLLKSQARLKDLLFLDIALDSTVRTAIERGYEELNNAGPEKIMYFITLVLENLVLSSDDNADLVYCWKLTSGLYVPNLL
;
A
#
# COMPACT_ATOMS: atom_id res chain seq x y z
N MET A 1 -17.51 3.90 0.18
CA MET A 1 -16.77 2.83 0.89
C MET A 1 -15.49 3.45 1.46
N SER A 2 -15.20 3.27 2.75
CA SER A 2 -14.34 4.26 3.44
C SER A 2 -13.70 3.78 4.75
N ASN A 3 -12.88 2.72 4.70
CA ASN A 3 -11.96 2.39 5.82
C ASN A 3 -10.77 3.37 5.96
N SER A 4 -10.76 4.45 5.18
CA SER A 4 -9.77 5.54 5.19
C SER A 4 -10.22 6.78 5.98
N VAL A 5 -11.53 7.01 6.16
CA VAL A 5 -12.06 8.22 6.83
C VAL A 5 -11.61 8.30 8.31
N SER A 6 -11.34 7.15 8.95
CA SER A 6 -10.81 7.06 10.31
C SER A 6 -9.43 7.71 10.51
N GLN A 7 -8.74 8.18 9.45
CA GLN A 7 -7.46 8.89 9.55
C GLN A 7 -7.58 10.38 9.89
N ASN A 8 -8.68 11.05 9.51
CA ASN A 8 -8.75 12.53 9.57
C ASN A 8 -9.16 13.11 10.94
N LEU A 9 -9.85 12.35 11.80
CA LEU A 9 -10.30 12.84 13.12
C LEU A 9 -9.27 12.69 14.25
N LEU A 10 -8.23 11.85 14.08
CA LEU A 10 -7.17 11.66 15.08
C LEU A 10 -5.97 12.61 14.92
N GLN A 11 -5.89 13.39 13.83
CA GLN A 11 -4.80 14.36 13.65
C GLN A 11 -4.99 15.68 14.42
N LEU A 12 -6.19 16.00 14.87
CA LEU A 12 -6.51 17.31 15.49
C LEU A 12 -6.17 17.43 16.99
N SER A 13 -5.69 16.36 17.65
CA SER A 13 -5.37 16.35 19.08
C SER A 13 -3.88 16.20 19.44
N LEU A 14 -2.99 16.05 18.44
CA LEU A 14 -1.54 15.92 18.65
C LEU A 14 -0.74 16.93 17.81
N LEU A 15 -0.79 18.21 18.24
CA LEU A 15 0.14 19.23 17.75
C LEU A 15 1.58 18.84 18.13
N ARG A 16 2.46 18.71 17.13
CA ARG A 16 3.90 18.55 17.35
C ARG A 16 4.46 19.79 18.06
N PRO A 17 5.40 19.64 19.02
CA PRO A 17 6.35 20.69 19.32
C PRO A 17 7.16 21.04 18.06
N VAL A 18 7.42 22.34 17.84
CA VAL A 18 8.25 22.79 16.72
C VAL A 18 9.68 22.33 16.93
N VAL A 19 10.27 21.69 15.92
CA VAL A 19 11.71 21.43 15.88
C VAL A 19 12.42 22.75 15.58
N LEU A 20 13.11 23.29 16.58
CA LEU A 20 13.98 24.46 16.41
C LEU A 20 15.30 24.01 15.76
N GLU A 21 15.73 24.70 14.71
CA GLU A 21 17.00 24.42 14.04
C GLU A 21 18.19 24.81 14.93
N HIS A 22 19.23 23.97 14.94
CA HIS A 22 20.49 24.29 15.59
C HIS A 22 21.27 25.34 14.79
N GLN A 23 21.29 26.59 15.27
CA GLN A 23 22.35 27.54 14.93
C GLN A 23 23.51 27.45 15.93
N SER A 24 24.73 27.67 15.45
CA SER A 24 25.97 27.55 16.21
C SER A 24 26.65 28.91 16.41
N LYS A 25 27.16 29.17 17.63
CA LYS A 25 28.38 29.97 17.90
C LYS A 25 28.78 30.03 19.39
N LEU A 26 29.95 29.44 19.66
CA LEU A 26 31.07 29.86 20.53
C LEU A 26 30.93 31.02 21.56
N ASN A 27 31.59 30.80 22.72
CA ASN A 27 32.17 31.79 23.70
C ASN A 27 31.18 32.53 24.65
N SER A 28 31.45 32.78 25.94
CA SER A 28 32.60 32.48 26.84
C SER A 28 32.32 32.76 28.36
N SER A 29 33.19 32.24 29.25
CA SER A 29 33.60 32.74 30.61
C SER A 29 32.73 32.66 31.90
N SER A 30 33.42 32.35 33.04
CA SER A 30 33.17 32.65 34.50
C SER A 30 31.85 32.19 35.18
N ILE A 31 31.75 31.16 36.07
CA ILE A 31 32.45 30.80 37.34
C ILE A 31 32.27 31.87 38.47
N PRO A 32 31.84 31.58 39.74
CA PRO A 32 30.87 30.61 40.31
C PRO A 32 30.03 31.19 41.51
N THR A 33 29.69 30.37 42.54
CA THR A 33 29.15 30.69 43.92
C THR A 33 27.63 30.95 44.07
N ASN A 34 26.92 30.63 45.19
CA ASN A 34 27.15 29.69 46.31
C ASN A 34 25.85 29.44 47.16
N THR A 35 25.64 28.21 47.68
CA THR A 35 24.89 27.84 48.93
C THR A 35 23.41 28.32 49.14
N LEU A 36 22.57 27.87 50.11
CA LEU A 36 22.66 26.97 51.29
C LEU A 36 21.25 26.39 51.67
N PHE A 37 21.19 25.48 52.65
CA PHE A 37 20.03 24.82 53.32
C PHE A 37 19.19 23.83 52.47
N GLN A 38 18.88 22.57 52.84
CA GLN A 38 18.53 21.88 54.12
C GLN A 38 17.09 22.14 54.65
N SER A 39 16.38 21.21 55.31
CA SER A 39 16.10 19.76 55.05
C SER A 39 15.31 19.12 56.22
N THR A 40 13.99 18.92 56.08
CA THR A 40 13.10 18.12 56.97
C THR A 40 11.79 17.82 56.22
N GLY A 41 11.00 16.76 56.48
CA GLY A 41 11.21 15.59 57.36
C GLY A 41 9.91 14.81 57.67
N SER A 42 9.80 13.56 57.17
CA SER A 42 8.94 12.46 57.68
C SER A 42 7.37 12.51 57.61
N LYS A 43 6.82 11.57 56.82
CA LYS A 43 5.59 10.75 57.04
C LYS A 43 4.22 11.43 57.31
N THR A 44 3.24 11.11 56.46
CA THR A 44 2.18 10.11 56.76
C THR A 44 1.34 9.82 55.51
N ALA A 45 0.59 8.71 55.48
CA ALA A 45 -0.22 8.30 54.33
C ALA A 45 -1.72 8.52 54.57
N ASN A 46 -2.49 8.78 53.50
CA ASN A 46 -3.82 8.20 53.40
C ASN A 46 -4.39 8.17 51.98
N ASN A 47 -5.25 7.18 51.73
CA ASN A 47 -6.01 7.03 50.48
C ASN A 47 -7.13 8.08 50.39
N ARG A 48 -7.35 8.69 49.21
CA ARG A 48 -8.70 9.09 48.76
C ARG A 48 -8.78 9.29 47.25
N LYS A 49 -9.95 8.92 46.69
CA LYS A 49 -10.28 9.01 45.27
C LYS A 49 -10.78 10.42 44.93
N SER A 50 -10.39 10.94 43.77
CA SER A 50 -11.10 12.01 43.04
C SER A 50 -11.50 11.43 41.68
N GLN A 51 -12.77 11.23 41.35
CA GLN A 51 -13.79 12.27 41.09
C GLN A 51 -13.27 13.35 40.15
N LEU A 52 -13.37 13.07 38.84
CA LEU A 52 -13.26 14.09 37.79
C LEU A 52 -14.54 14.95 37.81
N SER A 53 -14.36 16.27 37.87
CA SER A 53 -15.46 17.23 37.87
C SER A 53 -16.00 17.45 36.45
N SER A 54 -17.32 17.43 36.30
CA SER A 54 -17.97 17.90 35.09
C SER A 54 -17.96 19.43 35.02
N LYS A 55 -17.65 19.99 33.84
CA LYS A 55 -18.16 21.31 33.42
C LYS A 55 -18.07 21.49 31.91
N PHE A 56 -19.24 21.46 31.28
CA PHE A 56 -19.45 21.76 29.87
C PHE A 56 -19.80 23.26 29.76
N LEU A 57 -19.07 24.03 28.95
CA LEU A 57 -19.45 25.40 28.57
C LEU A 57 -18.56 25.87 27.40
N GLY A 58 -19.16 26.23 26.27
CA GLY A 58 -18.47 26.86 25.15
C GLY A 58 -19.11 28.20 24.77
N LYS A 59 -18.39 29.06 24.05
CA LYS A 59 -18.95 30.17 23.25
C LYS A 59 -17.94 30.84 22.32
N SER A 60 -18.50 31.48 21.28
CA SER A 60 -17.93 32.51 20.39
C SER A 60 -16.63 32.21 19.61
N LEU A 61 -16.81 32.07 18.28
CA LEU A 61 -15.81 32.45 17.27
C LEU A 61 -15.50 33.96 17.34
N SER A 62 -14.29 34.37 16.93
CA SER A 62 -14.07 35.71 16.37
C SER A 62 -12.97 35.68 15.30
N VAL A 63 -13.12 36.50 14.26
CA VAL A 63 -12.22 36.57 13.10
C VAL A 63 -11.54 37.95 13.07
N ARG A 64 -10.22 37.99 12.80
CA ARG A 64 -9.52 39.25 12.45
C ARG A 64 -8.61 39.07 11.23
N ARG A 65 -8.66 40.07 10.34
CA ARG A 65 -7.77 40.26 9.18
C ARG A 65 -6.71 41.32 9.48
N GLY A 66 -5.51 41.15 8.92
CA GLY A 66 -4.50 42.18 8.64
C GLY A 66 -3.62 41.62 7.53
N LYS A 67 -3.70 42.03 6.25
CA LYS A 67 -3.48 43.33 5.60
C LYS A 67 -1.99 43.75 5.55
N GLN A 68 -1.50 44.00 4.34
CA GLN A 68 -0.10 44.25 3.98
C GLN A 68 0.33 45.71 4.23
N SER A 69 1.64 45.97 4.20
CA SER A 69 2.21 47.27 3.82
C SER A 69 3.51 47.08 3.03
N MET A 70 3.88 48.04 2.17
CA MET A 70 5.16 48.08 1.45
C MET A 70 6.03 49.24 1.95
N GLY A 71 7.35 49.12 1.76
CA GLY A 71 8.33 50.21 1.90
C GLY A 71 9.42 50.07 0.82
N LEU A 72 10.02 51.18 0.37
CA LEU A 72 10.83 51.21 -0.86
C LEU A 72 12.18 51.93 -0.69
N GLY A 73 13.27 51.30 -1.19
CA GLY A 73 14.48 51.98 -1.69
C GLY A 73 15.47 52.59 -0.68
N ARG A 74 16.62 53.16 -1.09
CA ARG A 74 17.38 53.02 -2.37
C ARG A 74 18.81 53.62 -2.25
N GLY A 75 19.81 53.02 -2.92
CA GLY A 75 21.12 53.64 -3.28
C GLY A 75 22.29 53.38 -2.31
N GLY A 76 23.57 53.44 -2.74
CA GLY A 76 24.13 53.56 -4.11
C GLY A 76 25.60 54.06 -4.16
N ALA A 77 26.31 53.83 -5.29
CA ALA A 77 27.65 54.36 -5.68
C ALA A 77 28.90 53.92 -4.86
N ASP A 78 30.14 53.82 -5.38
CA ASP A 78 30.74 53.86 -6.75
C ASP A 78 32.12 53.10 -6.75
N ILE A 79 32.55 52.35 -7.80
CA ILE A 79 33.38 52.68 -9.01
C ILE A 79 34.83 53.16 -8.66
N THR A 80 35.97 52.61 -9.14
CA THR A 80 36.55 52.37 -10.50
C THR A 80 37.36 51.05 -10.62
N ARG A 81 37.38 50.26 -11.73
CA ARG A 81 38.19 50.33 -13.00
C ARG A 81 39.74 50.25 -12.83
N ALA A 82 40.55 49.63 -13.71
CA ALA A 82 40.37 49.18 -15.12
C ALA A 82 41.16 47.86 -15.45
N VAL A 83 40.65 46.92 -16.28
CA VAL A 83 40.83 46.70 -17.75
C VAL A 83 42.15 46.05 -18.22
N LEU A 84 42.02 44.87 -18.86
CA LEU A 84 42.75 44.48 -20.08
C LEU A 84 41.78 43.78 -21.06
N THR A 85 42.00 43.96 -22.36
CA THR A 85 41.30 43.37 -23.53
C THR A 85 42.12 42.18 -24.07
N SER A 86 41.66 41.19 -24.85
CA SER A 86 40.34 40.69 -25.35
C SER A 86 40.65 39.26 -25.92
N ASP A 87 39.97 38.52 -26.80
CA ASP A 87 38.73 38.57 -27.63
C ASP A 87 38.48 37.12 -28.16
N PRO A 88 37.39 36.75 -28.88
CA PRO A 88 36.04 37.32 -29.01
C PRO A 88 34.95 36.40 -28.38
N THR A 89 33.69 36.80 -28.39
CA THR A 89 32.58 36.01 -27.80
C THR A 89 32.07 34.88 -28.72
N SER A 90 32.27 33.62 -28.32
CA SER A 90 31.43 32.49 -28.78
C SER A 90 29.96 32.75 -28.43
N PRO A 91 28.98 32.51 -29.33
CA PRO A 91 27.58 32.74 -29.02
C PRO A 91 27.07 31.74 -27.97
N LEU A 92 26.67 32.27 -26.82
CA LEU A 92 26.02 31.54 -25.73
C LEU A 92 24.63 31.08 -26.20
N LEU A 93 24.46 29.76 -26.36
CA LEU A 93 23.21 29.17 -26.84
C LEU A 93 22.24 28.82 -25.70
N GLY A 94 22.73 28.72 -24.47
CA GLY A 94 21.88 28.49 -23.30
C GLY A 94 22.62 28.62 -21.97
N LYS A 95 21.87 29.08 -20.95
CA LYS A 95 22.27 29.09 -19.55
C LYS A 95 21.15 28.46 -18.71
N PHE A 96 21.48 27.48 -17.88
CA PHE A 96 20.53 26.70 -17.09
C PHE A 96 21.01 26.63 -15.63
N ASN A 97 20.10 26.69 -14.66
CA ASN A 97 20.42 26.32 -13.28
C ASN A 97 20.23 24.80 -13.14
N LEU A 98 21.22 24.08 -12.59
CA LEU A 98 21.16 22.64 -12.40
C LEU A 98 20.62 22.26 -11.01
N ASP A 99 21.12 22.93 -9.97
CA ASP A 99 20.63 22.87 -8.60
C ASP A 99 21.26 24.01 -7.78
N GLY A 100 20.45 24.79 -7.06
CA GLY A 100 20.89 25.89 -6.19
C GLY A 100 21.87 26.87 -6.84
N ASN A 101 23.15 26.72 -6.52
CA ASN A 101 24.26 27.58 -6.96
C ASN A 101 25.08 26.99 -8.13
N ILE A 102 24.62 25.92 -8.77
CA ILE A 102 25.32 25.24 -9.88
C ILE A 102 24.72 25.71 -11.22
N GLU A 103 25.48 26.44 -12.03
CA GLU A 103 25.04 26.94 -13.33
C GLU A 103 25.70 26.16 -14.49
N LEU A 104 24.89 25.68 -15.42
CA LEU A 104 25.32 25.16 -16.71
C LEU A 104 25.28 26.27 -17.76
N LYS A 105 26.34 26.40 -18.55
CA LYS A 105 26.43 27.27 -19.73
C LYS A 105 26.83 26.42 -20.93
N VAL A 106 26.21 26.67 -22.08
CA VAL A 106 26.58 26.05 -23.36
C VAL A 106 26.78 27.12 -24.42
N ALA A 107 27.93 27.09 -25.09
CA ALA A 107 28.24 27.90 -26.26
C ALA A 107 28.50 26.99 -27.47
N VAL A 108 28.18 27.47 -28.67
CA VAL A 108 28.40 26.73 -29.93
C VAL A 108 29.12 27.66 -30.91
N SER A 109 30.39 27.41 -31.21
CA SER A 109 31.11 28.18 -32.21
C SER A 109 30.82 27.62 -33.60
N ALA A 110 30.25 28.45 -34.48
CA ALA A 110 30.08 28.12 -35.89
C ALA A 110 31.45 27.93 -36.58
N PRO A 111 31.57 26.99 -37.53
CA PRO A 111 32.86 26.70 -38.17
C PRO A 111 33.30 27.84 -39.10
N THR A 112 34.37 28.54 -38.73
CA THR A 112 35.17 29.33 -39.68
C THR A 112 35.78 28.41 -40.72
N SER A 113 35.99 28.93 -41.94
CA SER A 113 36.17 28.13 -43.17
C SER A 113 37.11 26.93 -43.04
N GLY A 114 36.53 25.72 -43.01
CA GLY A 114 37.24 24.44 -42.92
C GLY A 114 37.26 23.76 -41.54
N ALA A 115 36.80 24.43 -40.47
CA ALA A 115 36.76 23.87 -39.12
C ALA A 115 35.55 22.94 -38.87
N THR A 116 35.64 22.15 -37.80
CA THR A 116 34.53 21.37 -37.22
C THR A 116 33.62 22.28 -36.37
N THR A 117 32.34 21.92 -36.20
CA THR A 117 31.46 22.63 -35.26
C THR A 117 31.87 22.26 -33.84
N GLN A 118 32.13 23.26 -33.00
CA GLN A 118 32.59 23.04 -31.62
C GLN A 118 31.53 23.48 -30.62
N VAL A 119 31.28 22.63 -29.62
CA VAL A 119 30.33 22.85 -28.53
C VAL A 119 31.10 22.86 -27.23
N GLU A 120 31.01 23.95 -26.48
CA GLU A 120 31.70 24.16 -25.22
C GLU A 120 30.69 24.21 -24.08
N ILE A 121 30.89 23.36 -23.08
CA ILE A 121 30.00 23.15 -21.96
C ILE A 121 30.77 23.47 -20.67
N GLN A 122 30.28 24.45 -19.91
CA GLN A 122 30.84 24.88 -18.64
C GLN A 122 29.81 24.67 -17.52
N VAL A 123 30.23 24.06 -16.42
CA VAL A 123 29.43 23.93 -15.18
C VAL A 123 30.16 24.67 -14.07
N THR A 124 29.53 25.66 -13.45
CA THR A 124 30.11 26.40 -12.31
C THR A 124 29.85 25.69 -10.99
N ASN A 125 30.74 25.86 -10.01
CA ASN A 125 30.59 25.36 -8.64
C ASN A 125 30.34 23.83 -8.54
N SER A 126 31.08 23.08 -9.36
CA SER A 126 30.90 21.64 -9.59
C SER A 126 31.71 20.72 -8.65
N SER A 127 31.18 19.53 -8.40
CA SER A 127 31.94 18.39 -7.85
C SER A 127 33.00 17.86 -8.83
N GLU A 128 33.92 17.02 -8.35
CA GLU A 128 35.08 16.52 -9.13
C GLU A 128 34.75 15.30 -10.01
N SER A 129 33.48 14.88 -9.99
CA SER A 129 32.96 13.60 -10.48
C SER A 129 31.90 13.77 -11.57
N LEU A 130 31.86 14.93 -12.25
CA LEU A 130 30.89 15.18 -13.31
C LEU A 130 31.23 14.44 -14.61
N VAL A 131 30.22 13.79 -15.18
CA VAL A 131 30.25 13.07 -16.45
C VAL A 131 29.07 13.49 -17.32
N LEU A 132 29.35 13.93 -18.55
CA LEU A 132 28.34 14.18 -19.57
C LEU A 132 27.88 12.85 -20.18
N HIS A 133 26.57 12.60 -20.22
CA HIS A 133 25.98 11.45 -20.88
C HIS A 133 25.20 11.90 -22.13
N TRP A 134 25.68 11.55 -23.34
CA TRP A 134 25.26 12.26 -24.56
C TRP A 134 25.18 11.41 -25.84
N GLY A 135 24.53 11.98 -26.85
CA GLY A 135 24.45 11.49 -28.24
C GLY A 135 24.06 12.60 -29.22
N GLY A 136 23.99 12.26 -30.51
CA GLY A 136 23.63 13.19 -31.59
C GLY A 136 22.36 12.76 -32.33
N LEU A 137 21.65 13.73 -32.91
CA LEU A 137 20.44 13.55 -33.71
C LEU A 137 20.65 14.02 -35.15
N ARG A 138 20.13 13.25 -36.10
CA ARG A 138 20.01 13.62 -37.52
C ARG A 138 18.55 13.99 -37.81
N ASP A 139 18.32 14.90 -38.75
CA ASP A 139 16.97 15.35 -39.11
C ASP A 139 16.27 14.41 -40.13
N ARG A 140 14.94 14.55 -40.25
CA ARG A 140 13.99 13.78 -41.09
C ARG A 140 13.76 12.32 -40.70
N ILE A 141 14.58 11.76 -39.81
CA ILE A 141 14.28 10.55 -39.04
C ILE A 141 14.87 10.79 -37.65
N GLU A 142 14.09 10.66 -36.57
CA GLU A 142 14.52 10.87 -35.17
C GLU A 142 15.47 9.75 -34.67
N LYS A 143 16.57 9.54 -35.39
CA LYS A 143 17.49 8.44 -35.20
C LYS A 143 18.67 8.92 -34.37
N TRP A 144 18.68 8.48 -33.12
CA TRP A 144 19.80 8.67 -32.20
C TRP A 144 21.08 8.00 -32.74
N VAL A 145 22.18 8.75 -32.79
CA VAL A 145 23.49 8.33 -33.33
C VAL A 145 24.59 8.60 -32.31
N LEU A 146 25.62 7.76 -32.30
CA LEU A 146 26.85 7.96 -31.54
C LEU A 146 27.90 8.65 -32.41
N PRO A 147 28.35 9.87 -32.08
CA PRO A 147 29.36 10.55 -32.88
C PRO A 147 30.69 9.79 -33.02
N SER A 148 31.30 9.98 -34.18
CA SER A 148 32.61 9.50 -34.61
C SER A 148 33.72 10.06 -33.72
N ARG A 149 33.82 11.40 -33.69
CA ARG A 149 34.76 12.15 -32.88
C ARG A 149 34.30 12.21 -31.43
N ARG A 150 35.25 12.05 -30.50
CA ARG A 150 34.98 11.92 -29.05
C ARG A 150 36.08 12.59 -28.26
N PRO A 151 35.76 13.38 -27.21
CA PRO A 151 36.78 13.94 -26.32
C PRO A 151 37.52 12.85 -25.55
N HIS A 152 38.72 13.17 -25.05
CA HIS A 152 39.57 12.24 -24.30
C HIS A 152 38.84 11.67 -23.07
N GLY A 153 39.05 10.38 -22.78
CA GLY A 153 38.37 9.68 -21.68
C GLY A 153 36.92 9.24 -21.94
N THR A 154 36.37 9.48 -23.13
CA THR A 154 34.99 9.07 -23.47
C THR A 154 34.81 7.55 -23.48
N LYS A 155 33.88 7.03 -22.67
CA LYS A 155 33.45 5.62 -22.62
C LYS A 155 32.14 5.44 -23.39
N VAL A 156 32.01 4.34 -24.15
CA VAL A 156 30.73 3.97 -24.79
C VAL A 156 29.87 3.21 -23.78
N TYR A 157 28.67 3.74 -23.49
CA TYR A 157 27.74 3.12 -22.55
C TYR A 157 26.66 2.32 -23.29
N LYS A 158 26.68 0.99 -23.10
CA LYS A 158 25.70 0.01 -23.60
C LYS A 158 25.42 0.10 -25.11
N ASN A 159 26.40 0.56 -25.91
CA ASN A 159 26.27 0.89 -27.33
C ASN A 159 25.08 1.82 -27.67
N LYS A 160 24.62 2.63 -26.70
CA LYS A 160 23.46 3.51 -26.85
C LYS A 160 23.72 4.97 -26.51
N ALA A 161 24.74 5.31 -25.73
CA ALA A 161 25.16 6.70 -25.51
C ALA A 161 26.64 6.79 -25.14
N LEU A 162 27.21 7.98 -25.23
CA LEU A 162 28.58 8.27 -24.79
C LEU A 162 28.57 8.75 -23.33
N ARG A 163 29.65 8.49 -22.59
CA ARG A 163 29.94 9.08 -21.27
C ARG A 163 31.31 9.74 -21.31
N THR A 164 31.37 11.04 -21.05
CA THR A 164 32.62 11.83 -21.15
C THR A 164 32.83 12.61 -19.86
N PRO A 165 33.96 12.44 -19.14
CA PRO A 165 34.23 13.22 -17.94
C PRO A 165 34.48 14.69 -18.27
N PHE A 166 34.12 15.58 -17.36
CA PHE A 166 34.52 16.99 -17.43
C PHE A 166 35.97 17.18 -16.95
N VAL A 167 36.60 18.28 -17.39
CA VAL A 167 37.93 18.72 -16.91
C VAL A 167 37.73 19.91 -15.97
N LYS A 168 38.08 19.73 -14.69
CA LYS A 168 37.96 20.77 -13.67
C LYS A 168 39.09 21.80 -13.78
N SER A 169 38.74 23.09 -13.73
CA SER A 169 39.67 24.22 -13.68
C SER A 169 39.14 25.25 -12.67
N GLY A 170 39.73 25.27 -11.46
CA GLY A 170 39.25 26.09 -10.35
C GLY A 170 37.89 25.63 -9.82
N SER A 171 36.91 26.55 -9.74
CA SER A 171 35.53 26.29 -9.33
C SER A 171 34.69 25.59 -10.41
N ASP A 172 35.18 25.57 -11.65
CA ASP A 172 34.38 25.31 -12.84
C ASP A 172 34.85 24.06 -13.57
N SER A 173 33.91 23.32 -14.15
CA SER A 173 34.14 22.12 -14.95
C SER A 173 33.85 22.40 -16.41
N PHE A 174 34.82 22.14 -17.28
CA PHE A 174 34.76 22.41 -18.72
C PHE A 174 34.78 21.11 -19.53
N LEU A 175 34.02 21.08 -20.62
CA LEU A 175 34.06 20.02 -21.61
C LEU A 175 33.84 20.60 -23.00
N LYS A 176 34.73 20.23 -23.93
CA LYS A 176 34.70 20.65 -25.34
C LYS A 176 34.41 19.44 -26.23
N ILE A 177 33.44 19.57 -27.13
CA ILE A 177 33.01 18.55 -28.08
C ILE A 177 33.18 19.11 -29.49
N GLU A 178 33.83 18.35 -30.36
CA GLU A 178 33.96 18.66 -31.78
C GLU A 178 33.07 17.70 -32.59
N ILE A 179 32.32 18.24 -33.55
CA ILE A 179 31.43 17.48 -34.44
C ILE A 179 31.92 17.66 -35.88
N ASP A 180 32.32 16.54 -36.49
CA ASP A 180 32.79 16.45 -37.88
C ASP A 180 31.75 15.88 -38.86
N ASP A 181 30.65 15.31 -38.37
CA ASP A 181 29.54 14.82 -39.19
C ASP A 181 28.48 15.93 -39.41
N PRO A 182 28.36 16.51 -40.63
CA PRO A 182 27.41 17.58 -40.92
C PRO A 182 25.94 17.11 -41.01
N THR A 183 25.68 15.80 -40.90
CA THR A 183 24.30 15.29 -40.82
C THR A 183 23.72 15.37 -39.40
N ILE A 184 24.56 15.57 -38.38
CA ILE A 184 24.13 15.80 -37.00
C ILE A 184 23.68 17.26 -36.87
N GLN A 185 22.42 17.47 -36.50
CA GLN A 185 21.80 18.80 -36.39
C GLN A 185 21.47 19.20 -34.94
N ALA A 186 21.47 18.24 -34.01
CA ALA A 186 21.37 18.53 -32.58
C ALA A 186 22.18 17.54 -31.74
N LEU A 187 22.60 18.00 -30.55
CA LEU A 187 23.08 17.18 -29.45
C LEU A 187 21.97 17.00 -28.42
N GLU A 188 21.90 15.82 -27.81
CA GLU A 188 21.17 15.61 -26.57
C GLU A 188 22.05 15.01 -25.48
N PHE A 189 21.88 15.53 -24.25
CA PHE A 189 22.68 15.10 -23.12
C PHE A 189 21.99 15.23 -21.75
N LEU A 190 22.60 14.56 -20.77
CA LEU A 190 22.37 14.71 -19.33
C LEU A 190 23.72 14.88 -18.63
N ILE A 191 23.72 15.41 -17.40
CA ILE A 191 24.92 15.49 -16.56
C ILE A 191 24.71 14.58 -15.35
N LEU A 192 25.70 13.73 -15.07
CA LEU A 192 25.74 12.83 -13.93
C LEU A 192 26.89 13.24 -13.02
N ASP A 193 26.63 13.44 -11.73
CA ASP A 193 27.64 13.37 -10.69
C ASP A 193 27.79 11.91 -10.26
N GLU A 194 28.93 11.27 -10.58
CA GLU A 194 29.17 9.87 -10.24
C GLU A 194 29.47 9.64 -8.73
N ALA A 195 29.85 10.68 -7.96
CA ALA A 195 30.07 10.56 -6.51
C ALA A 195 28.78 10.69 -5.70
N GLN A 196 27.84 11.53 -6.16
CA GLN A 196 26.50 11.65 -5.58
C GLN A 196 25.47 10.71 -6.24
N ASN A 197 25.84 10.01 -7.32
CA ASN A 197 24.93 9.27 -8.21
C ASN A 197 23.71 10.11 -8.66
N LYS A 198 23.93 11.42 -8.87
CA LYS A 198 22.88 12.42 -9.07
C LYS A 198 22.81 12.85 -10.54
N TRP A 199 21.60 12.76 -11.11
CA TRP A 199 21.34 13.13 -12.51
C TRP A 199 20.68 14.51 -12.60
N PHE A 200 21.36 15.44 -13.25
CA PHE A 200 20.79 16.74 -13.59
C PHE A 200 20.05 16.64 -14.94
N LYS A 201 18.82 17.17 -14.98
CA LYS A 201 17.90 17.12 -16.13
C LYS A 201 17.30 18.50 -16.39
N ASN A 202 16.95 18.79 -17.65
CA ASN A 202 16.26 20.02 -18.00
C ASN A 202 14.75 19.85 -17.79
N ASN A 203 14.20 20.33 -16.67
CA ASN A 203 12.78 20.19 -16.32
C ASN A 203 12.21 18.76 -16.48
N GLY A 204 13.03 17.74 -16.17
CA GLY A 204 12.70 16.31 -16.30
C GLY A 204 13.12 15.64 -17.61
N ALA A 205 13.44 16.42 -18.65
CA ALA A 205 13.89 15.97 -19.97
C ALA A 205 15.42 16.04 -20.15
N ASN A 206 15.90 15.63 -21.32
CA ASN A 206 17.29 15.84 -21.74
C ASN A 206 17.57 17.33 -21.99
N PHE A 207 18.84 17.74 -21.86
CA PHE A 207 19.30 19.00 -22.47
C PHE A 207 19.44 18.78 -23.97
N HIS A 208 18.83 19.66 -24.77
CA HIS A 208 18.83 19.59 -26.23
C HIS A 208 19.46 20.86 -26.80
N VAL A 209 20.47 20.71 -27.66
CA VAL A 209 21.26 21.81 -28.22
C VAL A 209 21.32 21.67 -29.73
N LYS A 210 20.68 22.60 -30.45
CA LYS A 210 20.71 22.64 -31.93
C LYS A 210 22.04 23.21 -32.42
N LEU A 211 22.51 22.70 -33.55
CA LEU A 211 23.74 23.09 -34.22
C LEU A 211 23.40 24.00 -35.42
N PRO A 212 24.24 25.00 -35.75
CA PRO A 212 23.98 25.90 -36.87
C PRO A 212 24.05 25.15 -38.21
N SER A 213 22.97 25.22 -38.99
CA SER A 213 22.90 24.64 -40.33
C SER A 213 23.53 25.57 -41.38
N ARG A 214 24.07 24.99 -42.46
CA ARG A 214 24.73 25.72 -43.55
C ARG A 214 23.74 25.96 -44.69
N GLU A 215 22.90 26.99 -44.52
CA GLU A 215 21.96 27.41 -45.57
C GLU A 215 22.70 27.87 -46.84
N LYS A 216 22.09 27.60 -48.00
CA LYS A 216 22.54 28.10 -49.31
C LYS A 216 21.55 29.15 -49.80
N SER A 217 22.05 30.35 -50.08
CA SER A 217 21.30 31.46 -50.64
C SER A 217 21.05 31.29 -52.15
N GLU A 218 20.03 32.00 -52.66
CA GLU A 218 19.87 32.45 -54.06
C GLU A 218 19.61 31.37 -55.15
N THR A 219 19.09 31.67 -56.35
CA THR A 219 18.12 32.69 -56.87
C THR A 219 17.55 32.14 -58.21
N SER A 220 16.59 32.84 -58.84
CA SER A 220 15.66 32.35 -59.87
C SER A 220 16.00 32.62 -61.37
N VAL A 221 15.34 31.83 -62.25
CA VAL A 221 14.99 32.05 -63.70
C VAL A 221 15.96 31.55 -64.80
N SER A 222 15.37 31.07 -65.93
CA SER A 222 15.92 30.78 -67.30
C SER A 222 16.95 29.63 -67.43
N VAL A 223 16.82 28.56 -68.24
CA VAL A 223 16.17 28.30 -69.57
C VAL A 223 16.82 29.10 -70.72
N PRO A 224 17.28 28.51 -71.84
CA PRO A 224 17.17 27.12 -72.35
C PRO A 224 18.57 26.45 -72.57
N GLU A 225 18.96 25.57 -73.54
CA GLU A 225 18.38 24.90 -74.75
C GLU A 225 19.21 23.60 -75.11
N GLU A 226 19.03 23.05 -76.34
CA GLU A 226 19.80 22.12 -77.23
C GLU A 226 21.22 21.60 -76.84
N LEU A 227 21.71 20.40 -77.20
CA LEU A 227 21.29 19.23 -78.05
C LEU A 227 22.10 17.99 -77.54
N GLU A 228 21.91 16.69 -77.82
CA GLU A 228 21.05 15.82 -78.65
C GLU A 228 20.19 14.85 -77.77
N THR A 229 19.31 13.92 -78.19
CA THR A 229 19.23 12.91 -79.29
C THR A 229 20.26 11.74 -79.15
N SER A 230 20.00 10.47 -79.51
CA SER A 230 18.80 9.81 -80.09
C SER A 230 18.42 8.46 -79.42
N VAL A 231 17.12 8.28 -79.10
CA VAL A 231 16.24 7.09 -79.39
C VAL A 231 16.63 5.74 -78.74
N SER A 232 15.79 4.95 -78.04
CA SER A 232 14.32 4.84 -77.81
C SER A 232 14.07 3.88 -76.61
N VAL A 233 12.90 3.69 -75.96
CA VAL A 233 11.51 4.24 -75.99
C VAL A 233 10.88 4.04 -74.58
N PRO A 234 9.79 4.74 -74.17
CA PRO A 234 9.41 4.83 -72.74
C PRO A 234 8.25 3.94 -72.28
N GLU A 235 8.13 3.78 -70.96
CA GLU A 235 6.86 3.53 -70.24
C GLU A 235 6.82 4.39 -68.95
N GLU A 236 5.65 4.58 -68.35
CA GLU A 236 5.31 5.82 -67.62
C GLU A 236 5.66 5.88 -66.11
N SER A 237 5.86 7.11 -65.63
CA SER A 237 6.19 7.42 -64.23
C SER A 237 5.02 7.23 -63.27
N LYS A 238 4.89 6.06 -62.66
CA LYS A 238 3.96 5.82 -61.54
C LYS A 238 4.48 6.39 -60.22
N THR A 239 3.93 7.53 -59.80
CA THR A 239 3.98 7.98 -58.41
C THR A 239 3.19 7.00 -57.53
N SER A 240 3.79 6.53 -56.44
CA SER A 240 3.16 5.57 -55.52
C SER A 240 2.15 6.26 -54.59
N ILE A 241 0.95 6.53 -55.10
CA ILE A 241 -0.13 7.16 -54.31
C ILE A 241 -0.66 6.15 -53.27
N SER A 242 -0.29 6.34 -52.01
CA SER A 242 -0.79 5.53 -50.90
C SER A 242 -2.18 5.99 -50.43
N VAL A 243 -3.16 5.09 -50.42
CA VAL A 243 -4.48 5.34 -49.82
C VAL A 243 -4.33 5.46 -48.29
N PRO A 244 -4.92 6.49 -47.65
CA PRO A 244 -5.02 6.56 -46.20
C PRO A 244 -5.89 5.43 -45.61
N GLU A 245 -5.38 4.79 -44.57
CA GLU A 245 -5.95 3.57 -43.97
C GLU A 245 -7.36 3.79 -43.36
N ASP A 246 -7.68 5.03 -42.96
CA ASP A 246 -9.02 5.44 -42.53
C ASP A 246 -10.09 5.25 -43.62
N LEU A 247 -9.72 5.46 -44.90
CA LEU A 247 -10.64 5.27 -46.02
C LEU A 247 -10.85 3.80 -46.33
N VAL A 248 -9.79 2.99 -46.22
CA VAL A 248 -9.86 1.54 -46.42
C VAL A 248 -10.82 0.90 -45.42
N GLN A 249 -10.74 1.31 -44.14
CA GLN A 249 -11.63 0.82 -43.09
C GLN A 249 -13.10 1.21 -43.33
N ILE A 250 -13.38 2.45 -43.74
CA ILE A 250 -14.75 2.89 -44.09
C ILE A 250 -15.28 2.13 -45.32
N GLN A 251 -14.45 1.94 -46.35
CA GLN A 251 -14.87 1.19 -47.55
C GLN A 251 -15.10 -0.30 -47.26
N ALA A 252 -14.28 -0.92 -46.41
CA ALA A 252 -14.47 -2.31 -45.97
C ALA A 252 -15.81 -2.47 -45.22
N TYR A 253 -16.14 -1.55 -44.31
CA TYR A 253 -17.45 -1.51 -43.66
C TYR A 253 -18.61 -1.40 -44.68
N LEU A 254 -18.50 -0.49 -45.65
CA LEU A 254 -19.49 -0.33 -46.72
C LEU A 254 -19.56 -1.53 -47.69
N ARG A 255 -18.57 -2.43 -47.72
CA ARG A 255 -18.64 -3.72 -48.43
C ARG A 255 -19.34 -4.78 -47.58
N TRP A 256 -19.04 -4.85 -46.29
CA TRP A 256 -19.71 -5.73 -45.32
C TRP A 256 -21.22 -5.45 -45.23
N GLU A 257 -21.63 -4.19 -45.19
CA GLU A 257 -23.05 -3.82 -45.26
C GLU A 257 -23.70 -4.23 -46.60
N ARG A 258 -23.04 -3.96 -47.74
CA ARG A 258 -23.51 -4.39 -49.07
C ARG A 258 -23.65 -5.91 -49.21
N LYS A 259 -22.83 -6.69 -48.48
CA LYS A 259 -22.92 -8.15 -48.41
C LYS A 259 -23.93 -8.67 -47.36
N GLY A 260 -24.65 -7.78 -46.66
CA GLY A 260 -25.70 -8.16 -45.72
C GLY A 260 -25.22 -8.54 -44.32
N LYS A 261 -24.08 -7.97 -43.87
CA LYS A 261 -23.54 -8.12 -42.50
C LYS A 261 -23.26 -9.57 -42.08
N GLN A 262 -22.69 -10.34 -43.01
CA GLN A 262 -22.27 -11.72 -42.79
C GLN A 262 -21.12 -11.81 -41.76
N MET A 263 -20.98 -12.96 -41.09
CA MET A 263 -19.79 -13.25 -40.27
C MET A 263 -18.65 -13.75 -41.16
N TYR A 264 -17.45 -13.23 -40.95
CA TYR A 264 -16.23 -13.63 -41.66
C TYR A 264 -15.25 -14.33 -40.69
N THR A 265 -14.38 -15.18 -41.23
CA THR A 265 -13.15 -15.60 -40.52
C THR A 265 -12.07 -14.51 -40.63
N PRO A 266 -11.02 -14.50 -39.79
CA PRO A 266 -9.96 -13.50 -39.85
C PRO A 266 -9.26 -13.40 -41.21
N GLU A 267 -9.18 -14.51 -41.94
CA GLU A 267 -8.62 -14.59 -43.29
C GLU A 267 -9.53 -13.89 -44.32
N GLN A 268 -10.84 -14.11 -44.22
CA GLN A 268 -11.86 -13.48 -45.07
C GLN A 268 -12.03 -11.99 -44.78
N GLU A 269 -11.94 -11.59 -43.50
CA GLU A 269 -11.92 -10.19 -43.10
C GLU A 269 -10.73 -9.45 -43.73
N LYS A 270 -9.55 -10.08 -43.71
CA LYS A 270 -8.36 -9.56 -44.39
C LYS A 270 -8.53 -9.47 -45.91
N GLU A 271 -9.13 -10.48 -46.54
CA GLU A 271 -9.39 -10.50 -47.98
C GLU A 271 -10.33 -9.36 -48.42
N GLU A 272 -11.43 -9.12 -47.70
CA GLU A 272 -12.31 -7.98 -47.96
C GLU A 272 -11.66 -6.62 -47.65
N TYR A 273 -10.76 -6.56 -46.67
CA TYR A 273 -9.99 -5.35 -46.36
C TYR A 273 -9.00 -4.99 -47.49
N GLU A 274 -8.25 -5.98 -47.99
CA GLU A 274 -7.36 -5.77 -49.15
C GLU A 274 -8.16 -5.46 -50.42
N ALA A 275 -9.34 -6.07 -50.61
CA ALA A 275 -10.24 -5.74 -51.73
C ALA A 275 -10.82 -4.32 -51.63
N ALA A 276 -11.14 -3.83 -50.42
CA ALA A 276 -11.55 -2.45 -50.19
C ALA A 276 -10.42 -1.44 -50.53
N ARG A 277 -9.17 -1.80 -50.20
CA ARG A 277 -7.97 -1.03 -50.52
C ARG A 277 -7.73 -0.92 -52.02
N MET A 278 -7.96 -2.01 -52.76
CA MET A 278 -7.88 -2.03 -54.22
C MET A 278 -8.98 -1.20 -54.88
N GLU A 279 -10.23 -1.25 -54.39
CA GLU A 279 -11.35 -0.44 -54.93
C GLU A 279 -11.05 1.07 -54.81
N LEU A 280 -10.40 1.51 -53.73
CA LEU A 280 -9.97 2.91 -53.53
C LEU A 280 -8.74 3.29 -54.36
N LEU A 281 -7.75 2.40 -54.50
CA LEU A 281 -6.62 2.59 -55.40
C LEU A 281 -7.08 2.78 -56.85
N GLU A 282 -8.10 2.02 -57.27
CA GLU A 282 -8.65 2.14 -58.63
C GLU A 282 -9.41 3.46 -58.82
N GLU A 283 -10.19 3.93 -57.85
CA GLU A 283 -10.86 5.25 -57.96
C GLU A 283 -9.85 6.42 -58.01
N ILE A 284 -8.71 6.31 -57.33
CA ILE A 284 -7.58 7.25 -57.45
C ILE A 284 -6.95 7.16 -58.86
N ALA A 285 -6.74 5.95 -59.39
CA ALA A 285 -6.23 5.74 -60.73
C ALA A 285 -7.17 6.29 -61.82
N ARG A 286 -8.49 6.32 -61.57
CA ARG A 286 -9.50 7.01 -62.39
C ARG A 286 -9.53 8.55 -62.20
N GLY A 287 -8.56 9.12 -61.47
CA GLY A 287 -8.40 10.57 -61.28
C GLY A 287 -9.15 11.20 -60.11
N THR A 288 -9.77 10.40 -59.22
CA THR A 288 -10.49 10.93 -58.04
C THR A 288 -9.50 11.36 -56.97
N SER A 289 -9.58 12.61 -56.47
CA SER A 289 -8.68 13.03 -55.39
C SER A 289 -9.06 12.36 -54.06
N ILE A 290 -8.09 12.21 -53.16
CA ILE A 290 -8.31 11.67 -51.79
C ILE A 290 -9.32 12.54 -51.01
N LYS A 291 -9.44 13.83 -51.34
CA LYS A 291 -10.43 14.75 -50.74
C LYS A 291 -11.84 14.47 -51.28
N ASP A 292 -11.96 14.13 -52.55
CA ASP A 292 -13.24 13.76 -53.17
C ASP A 292 -13.69 12.37 -52.73
N LEU A 293 -12.77 11.41 -52.55
CA LEU A 293 -13.06 10.14 -51.89
C LEU A 293 -13.61 10.34 -50.48
N ARG A 294 -12.99 11.22 -49.67
CA ARG A 294 -13.51 11.56 -48.33
C ARG A 294 -14.94 12.10 -48.37
N THR A 295 -15.26 13.01 -49.29
CA THR A 295 -16.64 13.54 -49.40
C THR A 295 -17.63 12.55 -50.01
N LYS A 296 -17.20 11.67 -50.93
CA LYS A 296 -18.01 10.60 -51.54
C LYS A 296 -18.36 9.50 -50.55
N LEU A 297 -17.43 9.12 -49.68
CA LEU A 297 -17.65 8.17 -48.59
C LEU A 297 -18.52 8.80 -47.49
N ALA A 298 -18.25 10.04 -47.08
CA ALA A 298 -19.06 10.73 -46.06
C ALA A 298 -20.51 10.93 -46.50
N LYS A 299 -20.76 11.42 -47.73
CA LYS A 299 -22.13 11.63 -48.26
C LYS A 299 -22.95 10.35 -48.44
N LYS A 300 -22.33 9.17 -48.35
CA LYS A 300 -23.05 7.89 -48.39
C LYS A 300 -23.56 7.43 -47.02
N ASN A 301 -23.18 8.14 -45.95
CA ASN A 301 -23.62 7.87 -44.58
C ASN A 301 -24.80 8.75 -44.13
N ASP A 302 -25.31 9.67 -44.96
CA ASP A 302 -26.52 10.48 -44.70
C ASP A 302 -27.83 9.65 -44.83
N GLY A 303 -27.83 8.48 -44.19
CA GLY A 303 -28.95 7.54 -44.06
C GLY A 303 -29.29 7.24 -42.61
N GLY A 304 -28.92 8.13 -41.67
CA GLY A 304 -29.14 7.90 -40.23
C GLY A 304 -28.56 8.99 -39.33
N GLU A 305 -29.05 10.23 -39.42
CA GLU A 305 -28.71 11.25 -38.41
C GLU A 305 -29.24 10.85 -37.03
N THR A 306 -28.37 10.87 -36.02
CA THR A 306 -28.76 10.92 -34.61
C THR A 306 -27.72 11.73 -33.85
N MET A 307 -27.74 13.06 -34.04
CA MET A 307 -26.96 13.97 -33.20
C MET A 307 -27.60 14.12 -31.82
N GLU A 308 -26.76 14.15 -30.77
CA GLU A 308 -27.17 14.78 -29.51
C GLU A 308 -27.19 16.30 -29.68
N PRO A 309 -28.30 16.99 -29.37
CA PRO A 309 -28.33 18.45 -29.39
C PRO A 309 -27.68 19.02 -28.13
N SER A 310 -26.88 20.07 -28.34
CA SER A 310 -26.38 20.92 -27.26
C SER A 310 -27.51 21.70 -26.56
N ARG A 311 -27.22 22.34 -25.43
CA ARG A 311 -28.19 22.91 -24.49
C ARG A 311 -29.04 24.07 -25.07
N SER A 312 -30.18 23.79 -25.72
CA SER A 312 -31.24 24.81 -25.90
C SER A 312 -32.69 24.32 -26.15
N GLU A 313 -33.04 23.02 -26.01
CA GLU A 313 -34.37 22.55 -26.49
C GLU A 313 -35.14 21.54 -25.60
N THR A 314 -35.12 21.73 -24.29
CA THR A 314 -35.78 20.84 -23.29
C THR A 314 -37.31 20.89 -23.21
N LYS A 315 -38.04 21.32 -24.26
CA LYS A 315 -39.51 21.47 -24.22
C LYS A 315 -40.32 20.34 -24.89
N ASN A 316 -39.73 19.54 -25.77
CA ASN A 316 -40.48 18.62 -26.65
C ASN A 316 -40.30 17.11 -26.36
N LYS A 317 -39.50 16.72 -25.36
CA LYS A 317 -39.42 15.30 -24.94
C LYS A 317 -40.55 14.98 -23.96
N ILE A 318 -41.37 13.98 -24.29
CA ILE A 318 -42.43 13.47 -23.40
C ILE A 318 -41.77 12.82 -22.18
N PRO A 319 -42.10 13.25 -20.95
CA PRO A 319 -41.56 12.64 -19.73
C PRO A 319 -41.97 11.17 -19.55
N ASP A 320 -41.02 10.32 -19.16
CA ASP A 320 -41.24 8.87 -19.08
C ASP A 320 -42.19 8.47 -17.93
N ASP A 321 -42.45 9.35 -16.95
CA ASP A 321 -43.54 9.20 -15.96
C ASP A 321 -44.92 9.16 -16.63
N LEU A 322 -45.14 9.98 -17.67
CA LEU A 322 -46.41 9.97 -18.41
C LEU A 322 -46.54 8.71 -19.27
N VAL A 323 -45.44 8.24 -19.85
CA VAL A 323 -45.40 6.97 -20.58
C VAL A 323 -45.75 5.80 -19.66
N GLN A 324 -45.19 5.79 -18.44
CA GLN A 324 -45.48 4.76 -17.44
C GLN A 324 -46.96 4.78 -16.99
N ILE A 325 -47.55 5.97 -16.79
CA ILE A 325 -48.97 6.08 -16.44
C ILE A 325 -49.85 5.64 -17.63
N GLN A 326 -49.56 6.04 -18.86
CA GLN A 326 -50.33 5.64 -20.04
C GLN A 326 -50.25 4.13 -20.31
N ALA A 327 -49.08 3.50 -20.10
CA ALA A 327 -48.93 2.05 -20.17
C ALA A 327 -49.78 1.34 -19.11
N TYR A 328 -49.88 1.89 -17.90
CA TYR A 328 -50.79 1.38 -16.86
C TYR A 328 -52.27 1.57 -17.25
N VAL A 329 -52.65 2.69 -17.88
CA VAL A 329 -54.01 2.92 -18.41
C VAL A 329 -54.36 1.88 -19.48
N ARG A 330 -53.43 1.55 -20.39
CA ARG A 330 -53.60 0.46 -21.37
C ARG A 330 -53.78 -0.89 -20.69
N TRP A 331 -52.95 -1.22 -19.70
CA TRP A 331 -53.04 -2.47 -18.92
C TRP A 331 -54.37 -2.62 -18.15
N GLU A 332 -54.89 -1.56 -17.52
CA GLU A 332 -56.22 -1.61 -16.89
C GLU A 332 -57.34 -1.79 -17.92
N LYS A 333 -57.28 -1.10 -19.07
CA LYS A 333 -58.25 -1.26 -20.18
C LYS A 333 -58.22 -2.66 -20.81
N ALA A 334 -57.05 -3.29 -20.85
CA ALA A 334 -56.86 -4.66 -21.33
C ALA A 334 -57.37 -5.73 -20.35
N GLY A 335 -57.91 -5.35 -19.18
CA GLY A 335 -58.41 -6.29 -18.18
C GLY A 335 -57.33 -6.84 -17.23
N LYS A 336 -56.18 -6.17 -17.12
CA LYS A 336 -55.02 -6.56 -16.29
C LYS A 336 -54.40 -7.92 -16.64
N PRO A 337 -54.07 -8.20 -17.92
CA PRO A 337 -53.38 -9.42 -18.32
C PRO A 337 -51.98 -9.51 -17.71
N ASN A 338 -51.46 -10.73 -17.52
CA ASN A 338 -50.12 -10.95 -16.98
C ASN A 338 -49.08 -10.99 -18.11
N TYR A 339 -48.44 -9.85 -18.38
CA TYR A 339 -47.50 -9.66 -19.50
C TYR A 339 -46.07 -10.16 -19.19
N SER A 340 -45.40 -10.77 -20.18
CA SER A 340 -43.95 -11.04 -20.13
C SER A 340 -43.12 -9.74 -20.20
N PRO A 341 -41.83 -9.73 -19.82
CA PRO A 341 -40.99 -8.52 -19.88
C PRO A 341 -40.94 -7.88 -21.28
N GLU A 342 -40.92 -8.70 -22.33
CA GLU A 342 -40.88 -8.28 -23.73
C GLU A 342 -42.24 -7.77 -24.22
N GLN A 343 -43.34 -8.14 -23.54
CA GLN A 343 -44.67 -7.58 -23.76
C GLN A 343 -44.83 -6.25 -23.01
N GLN A 344 -44.35 -6.16 -21.77
CA GLN A 344 -44.34 -4.93 -20.97
C GLN A 344 -43.56 -3.80 -21.68
N LEU A 345 -42.40 -4.12 -22.28
CA LEU A 345 -41.62 -3.16 -23.06
C LEU A 345 -42.37 -2.67 -24.32
N ARG A 346 -43.06 -3.57 -25.04
CA ARG A 346 -43.88 -3.20 -26.21
C ARG A 346 -45.07 -2.32 -25.85
N GLU A 347 -45.80 -2.64 -24.79
CA GLU A 347 -46.90 -1.81 -24.27
C GLU A 347 -46.42 -0.42 -23.81
N PHE A 348 -45.21 -0.34 -23.23
CA PHE A 348 -44.57 0.92 -22.88
C PHE A 348 -44.18 1.76 -24.11
N GLU A 349 -43.64 1.14 -25.16
CA GLU A 349 -43.37 1.83 -26.43
C GLU A 349 -44.64 2.26 -27.16
N GLU A 350 -45.71 1.47 -27.14
CA GLU A 350 -47.00 1.86 -27.72
C GLU A 350 -47.65 3.00 -26.94
N ALA A 351 -47.62 2.98 -25.60
CA ALA A 351 -48.02 4.11 -24.77
C ALA A 351 -47.22 5.38 -25.10
N ARG A 352 -45.92 5.27 -25.40
CA ARG A 352 -45.09 6.39 -25.84
C ARG A 352 -45.54 6.95 -27.19
N LYS A 353 -45.85 6.07 -28.15
CA LYS A 353 -46.34 6.43 -29.49
C LYS A 353 -47.72 7.12 -29.41
N GLU A 354 -48.63 6.66 -28.56
CA GLU A 354 -49.93 7.31 -28.31
C GLU A 354 -49.78 8.75 -27.81
N LEU A 355 -48.96 8.97 -26.78
CA LEU A 355 -48.69 10.30 -26.23
C LEU A 355 -48.02 11.23 -27.26
N GLN A 356 -47.14 10.68 -28.10
CA GLN A 356 -46.49 11.42 -29.18
C GLN A 356 -47.48 11.84 -30.28
N VAL A 357 -48.48 11.01 -30.58
CA VAL A 357 -49.59 11.34 -31.49
C VAL A 357 -50.54 12.39 -30.88
N GLU A 358 -50.80 12.37 -29.58
CA GLU A 358 -51.56 13.46 -28.92
C GLU A 358 -50.79 14.80 -28.96
N LEU A 359 -49.48 14.77 -28.75
CA LEU A 359 -48.62 15.96 -28.83
C LEU A 359 -48.60 16.55 -30.26
N GLN A 360 -48.48 15.69 -31.29
CA GLN A 360 -48.54 16.09 -32.69
C GLN A 360 -49.92 16.63 -33.13
N LYS A 361 -51.00 16.24 -32.43
CA LYS A 361 -52.35 16.81 -32.60
C LYS A 361 -52.55 18.15 -31.88
N GLY A 362 -51.48 18.75 -31.34
CA GLY A 362 -51.52 20.07 -30.71
C GLY A 362 -51.99 20.08 -29.25
N SER A 363 -52.14 18.93 -28.60
CA SER A 363 -52.36 18.89 -27.14
C SER A 363 -51.06 19.18 -26.41
N THR A 364 -51.07 20.11 -25.45
CA THR A 364 -49.90 20.39 -24.61
C THR A 364 -49.68 19.28 -23.55
N ILE A 365 -48.46 19.15 -23.04
CA ILE A 365 -48.11 18.14 -22.01
C ILE A 365 -48.99 18.28 -20.76
N ASP A 366 -49.35 19.50 -20.37
CA ASP A 366 -50.21 19.75 -19.19
C ASP A 366 -51.70 19.50 -19.47
N GLU A 367 -52.16 19.56 -20.72
CA GLU A 367 -53.49 19.09 -21.10
C GLU A 367 -53.56 17.56 -21.13
N ILE A 368 -52.51 16.90 -21.62
CA ILE A 368 -52.37 15.43 -21.57
C ILE A 368 -52.39 14.97 -20.10
N ARG A 369 -51.62 15.61 -19.21
CA ARG A 369 -51.71 15.40 -17.75
C ARG A 369 -53.14 15.58 -17.23
N LYS A 370 -53.82 16.69 -17.56
CA LYS A 370 -55.20 16.93 -17.12
C LYS A 370 -56.22 15.91 -17.66
N LYS A 371 -56.02 15.34 -18.86
CA LYS A 371 -56.84 14.21 -19.37
C LYS A 371 -56.66 12.96 -18.51
N ILE A 372 -55.41 12.60 -18.22
CA ILE A 372 -55.06 11.41 -17.43
C ILE A 372 -55.53 11.57 -15.96
N ALA A 373 -55.34 12.75 -15.37
CA ALA A 373 -55.86 13.13 -14.05
C ALA A 373 -57.38 12.98 -13.94
N LYS A 374 -58.13 13.48 -14.96
CA LYS A 374 -59.60 13.37 -15.01
C LYS A 374 -60.13 11.93 -15.02
N GLY A 375 -59.32 10.95 -15.39
CA GLY A 375 -59.69 9.53 -15.31
C GLY A 375 -59.71 8.96 -13.87
N GLY A 376 -59.21 9.71 -12.87
CA GLY A 376 -59.04 9.20 -11.50
C GLY A 376 -57.93 8.14 -11.36
N ILE A 377 -57.09 8.00 -12.40
CA ILE A 377 -56.04 6.98 -12.47
C ILE A 377 -54.73 7.50 -11.84
N GLU A 378 -54.39 8.78 -12.00
CA GLU A 378 -53.27 9.40 -11.25
C GLU A 378 -53.39 9.14 -9.75
N THR A 379 -54.56 9.32 -9.13
CA THR A 379 -54.73 9.12 -7.68
C THR A 379 -54.58 7.67 -7.22
N LYS A 380 -54.67 6.69 -8.13
CA LYS A 380 -54.38 5.27 -7.86
C LYS A 380 -52.93 4.92 -8.17
N VAL A 381 -52.41 5.36 -9.31
CA VAL A 381 -51.02 5.10 -9.74
C VAL A 381 -50.03 5.85 -8.84
N VAL A 382 -50.33 7.09 -8.45
CA VAL A 382 -49.58 7.82 -7.41
C VAL A 382 -49.69 7.09 -6.08
N LYS A 383 -50.87 6.63 -5.63
CA LYS A 383 -50.95 5.82 -4.39
C LYS A 383 -50.21 4.48 -4.46
N GLN A 384 -50.08 3.86 -5.64
CA GLN A 384 -49.35 2.60 -5.83
C GLN A 384 -47.84 2.83 -6.07
N LEU A 385 -47.44 4.00 -6.57
CA LEU A 385 -46.06 4.48 -6.59
C LEU A 385 -45.64 4.97 -5.21
N GLU A 386 -46.53 5.59 -4.44
CA GLU A 386 -46.34 5.92 -3.02
C GLU A 386 -46.31 4.63 -2.19
N SER A 387 -47.08 3.58 -2.49
CA SER A 387 -46.88 2.27 -1.83
C SER A 387 -45.61 1.53 -2.30
N ARG A 388 -44.88 2.08 -3.28
CA ARG A 388 -43.56 1.61 -3.76
C ARG A 388 -42.40 2.61 -3.52
N LYS A 389 -42.67 3.80 -2.96
CA LYS A 389 -41.70 4.89 -2.72
C LYS A 389 -41.86 5.58 -1.37
N SER A 390 -42.95 5.34 -0.64
CA SER A 390 -43.01 5.56 0.80
C SER A 390 -42.11 4.51 1.42
N PHE A 391 -41.02 4.96 2.01
CA PHE A 391 -40.06 4.13 2.71
C PHE A 391 -40.70 3.55 3.98
N ARG A 392 -41.52 2.51 3.82
CA ARG A 392 -41.48 1.40 4.77
C ARG A 392 -40.10 0.79 4.61
N ILE A 393 -39.18 1.23 5.45
CA ILE A 393 -37.93 0.53 5.69
C ILE A 393 -38.33 -0.89 6.08
N GLU A 394 -37.98 -1.88 5.27
CA GLU A 394 -38.21 -3.28 5.62
C GLU A 394 -37.26 -3.62 6.76
N ARG A 395 -37.72 -3.49 8.00
CA ARG A 395 -36.94 -3.87 9.18
C ARG A 395 -37.10 -5.36 9.45
N ILE A 396 -36.00 -6.01 9.83
CA ILE A 396 -36.01 -7.42 10.18
C ILE A 396 -36.79 -7.68 11.48
N GLN A 397 -37.43 -8.84 11.59
CA GLN A 397 -38.06 -9.26 12.84
C GLN A 397 -37.00 -9.75 13.82
N ARG A 398 -36.47 -8.82 14.64
CA ARG A 398 -35.50 -9.10 15.70
C ARG A 398 -36.00 -10.13 16.72
N LYS A 399 -35.12 -11.04 17.17
CA LYS A 399 -35.47 -12.01 18.23
C LYS A 399 -35.39 -11.40 19.61
N LYS A 400 -36.28 -11.87 20.50
CA LYS A 400 -36.24 -11.53 21.92
C LYS A 400 -35.27 -12.46 22.66
N THR A 401 -33.98 -12.14 22.57
CA THR A 401 -32.89 -12.87 23.22
C THR A 401 -32.86 -12.64 24.72
N ASP A 402 -32.60 -13.68 25.51
CA ASP A 402 -32.32 -13.54 26.94
C ASP A 402 -30.92 -12.96 27.13
N VAL A 403 -30.90 -11.76 27.71
CA VAL A 403 -29.69 -10.96 28.00
C VAL A 403 -28.65 -11.77 28.80
N MET A 404 -29.07 -12.69 29.66
CA MET A 404 -28.15 -13.49 30.48
C MET A 404 -27.38 -14.53 29.65
N GLN A 405 -27.86 -14.92 28.46
CA GLN A 405 -27.20 -15.89 27.58
C GLN A 405 -26.04 -15.27 26.78
N LEU A 406 -25.92 -13.94 26.78
CA LEU A 406 -24.80 -13.21 26.17
C LEU A 406 -23.65 -12.95 27.16
N LEU A 407 -23.81 -13.29 28.44
CA LEU A 407 -22.86 -13.00 29.51
C LEU A 407 -21.57 -13.83 29.39
N ASN A 408 -20.47 -13.17 29.07
CA ASN A 408 -19.11 -13.70 29.14
C ASN A 408 -18.45 -13.26 30.46
N LYS A 409 -17.70 -14.17 31.09
CA LYS A 409 -16.87 -13.89 32.29
C LYS A 409 -15.45 -14.46 32.13
N HIS A 410 -14.92 -14.42 30.91
CA HIS A 410 -13.61 -14.98 30.58
C HIS A 410 -12.52 -13.93 30.79
N ARG A 411 -12.40 -13.45 32.02
CA ARG A 411 -11.37 -12.48 32.39
C ARG A 411 -9.99 -13.15 32.37
N ALA A 412 -9.06 -12.60 31.60
CA ALA A 412 -7.66 -13.00 31.67
C ALA A 412 -7.13 -12.80 33.10
N LYS A 413 -6.54 -13.85 33.68
CA LYS A 413 -5.92 -13.75 35.01
C LYS A 413 -4.74 -12.80 34.94
N SER A 414 -4.70 -11.81 35.83
CA SER A 414 -3.63 -10.82 35.86
C SER A 414 -2.27 -11.49 36.09
N ALA A 415 -1.21 -10.86 35.57
CA ALA A 415 0.16 -11.33 35.85
C ALA A 415 0.48 -11.32 37.35
N GLU A 416 -0.14 -10.40 38.10
CA GLU A 416 -0.01 -10.25 39.55
C GLU A 416 -0.71 -11.39 40.32
N GLU A 417 -1.87 -11.88 39.86
CA GLU A 417 -2.52 -13.08 40.43
C GLU A 417 -1.74 -14.36 40.15
N LYS A 418 -1.09 -14.51 38.99
CA LYS A 418 -0.28 -15.70 38.69
C LYS A 418 0.92 -15.84 39.64
N VAL A 419 1.55 -14.72 40.00
CA VAL A 419 2.66 -14.66 40.97
C VAL A 419 2.25 -15.15 42.37
N LEU A 420 0.94 -15.17 42.70
CA LEU A 420 0.42 -15.59 44.01
C LEU A 420 -0.13 -17.03 44.04
N VAL A 421 -0.17 -17.75 42.91
CA VAL A 421 -0.80 -19.09 42.81
C VAL A 421 0.13 -20.17 42.23
N GLU A 422 1.15 -19.82 41.44
CA GLU A 422 2.18 -20.79 41.00
C GLU A 422 3.48 -20.64 41.81
N ALA A 423 3.38 -20.89 43.12
CA ALA A 423 4.51 -20.84 44.05
C ALA A 423 4.42 -21.89 45.18
N GLU A 424 4.24 -23.17 44.82
CA GLU A 424 4.83 -24.21 45.67
C GLU A 424 6.36 -24.03 45.64
N PRO A 425 7.05 -24.00 46.80
CA PRO A 425 8.49 -23.77 46.84
C PRO A 425 9.22 -25.03 46.37
N LYS A 426 9.43 -25.14 45.05
CA LYS A 426 10.48 -26.00 44.51
C LYS A 426 11.80 -25.62 45.19
N ALA A 427 12.50 -26.61 45.73
CA ALA A 427 13.83 -26.40 46.26
C ALA A 427 14.71 -25.79 45.16
N LEU A 428 15.40 -24.70 45.48
CA LEU A 428 16.31 -24.02 44.56
C LEU A 428 17.37 -25.02 44.10
N THR A 429 17.70 -24.99 42.81
CA THR A 429 18.79 -25.81 42.27
C THR A 429 20.14 -25.31 42.77
N ALA A 430 21.15 -26.18 42.84
CA ALA A 430 22.48 -25.81 43.31
C ALA A 430 23.09 -24.63 42.53
N LEU A 431 22.73 -24.47 41.24
CA LEU A 431 23.15 -23.35 40.40
C LEU A 431 22.40 -22.04 40.72
N GLU A 432 21.12 -22.09 41.10
CA GLU A 432 20.38 -20.91 41.57
C GLU A 432 20.89 -20.43 42.93
N LEU A 433 21.28 -21.36 43.80
CA LEU A 433 21.90 -21.08 45.10
C LEU A 433 23.31 -20.50 44.93
N PHE A 434 24.13 -21.07 44.04
CA PHE A 434 25.42 -20.49 43.65
C PHE A 434 25.26 -19.09 43.05
N ALA A 435 24.26 -18.88 42.18
CA ALA A 435 23.96 -17.57 41.62
C ALA A 435 23.60 -16.54 42.69
N LYS A 436 22.79 -16.92 43.69
CA LYS A 436 22.47 -16.04 44.82
C LYS A 436 23.70 -15.69 45.66
N ALA A 437 24.54 -16.68 46.01
CA ALA A 437 25.78 -16.42 46.74
C ALA A 437 26.68 -15.41 46.00
N MET A 438 26.82 -15.55 44.68
CA MET A 438 27.56 -14.61 43.83
C MET A 438 26.90 -13.24 43.65
N GLU A 439 25.58 -13.13 43.85
CA GLU A 439 24.81 -11.87 43.82
C GLU A 439 24.74 -11.18 45.21
N GLU A 440 24.96 -11.94 46.29
CA GLU A 440 24.99 -11.47 47.68
C GLU A 440 26.44 -11.14 48.16
N HIS A 441 27.47 -11.56 47.43
CA HIS A 441 28.88 -11.23 47.73
C HIS A 441 29.19 -9.73 47.49
N GLU A 442 29.58 -9.03 48.55
CA GLU A 442 30.00 -7.61 48.48
C GLU A 442 31.13 -7.39 47.46
N GLY A 443 30.84 -6.61 46.42
CA GLY A 443 31.80 -6.21 45.38
C GLY A 443 31.54 -6.78 43.98
N ILE A 444 30.65 -7.77 43.82
CA ILE A 444 30.34 -8.34 42.50
C ILE A 444 29.08 -7.68 41.91
N VAL A 445 29.26 -6.83 40.89
CA VAL A 445 28.14 -6.28 40.11
C VAL A 445 27.91 -7.15 38.87
N VAL A 446 26.83 -7.93 38.85
CA VAL A 446 26.48 -8.78 37.70
C VAL A 446 25.84 -7.95 36.58
N ASN A 447 26.59 -7.73 35.49
CA ASN A 447 26.13 -6.99 34.31
C ASN A 447 25.40 -7.89 33.29
N SER A 448 25.64 -9.21 33.30
CA SER A 448 24.90 -10.16 32.48
C SER A 448 24.82 -11.52 33.15
N LYS A 449 23.68 -12.20 32.99
CA LYS A 449 23.40 -13.54 33.50
C LYS A 449 22.75 -14.34 32.39
N LYS A 450 23.39 -15.42 31.94
CA LYS A 450 22.87 -16.36 30.94
C LYS A 450 22.82 -17.77 31.51
N LEU A 451 21.76 -18.51 31.18
CA LEU A 451 21.62 -19.92 31.50
C LEU A 451 21.53 -20.72 30.19
N TYR A 452 22.31 -21.79 30.07
CA TYR A 452 22.31 -22.70 28.92
C TYR A 452 22.05 -24.14 29.39
N LYS A 453 21.54 -25.00 28.51
CA LYS A 453 21.38 -26.44 28.79
C LYS A 453 22.48 -27.27 28.14
N LEU A 454 23.08 -28.16 28.92
CA LEU A 454 24.08 -29.17 28.58
C LEU A 454 23.42 -30.56 28.62
N GLY A 455 22.43 -30.78 27.75
CA GLY A 455 21.54 -31.94 27.84
C GLY A 455 20.59 -31.81 29.03
N ASP A 456 20.61 -32.79 29.93
CA ASP A 456 19.83 -32.79 31.18
C ASP A 456 20.44 -31.92 32.30
N LYS A 457 21.59 -31.28 32.01
CA LYS A 457 22.37 -30.45 32.93
C LYS A 457 22.35 -28.97 32.53
N GLU A 458 22.77 -28.07 33.41
CA GLU A 458 22.71 -26.63 33.17
C GLU A 458 24.07 -25.92 33.36
N LEU A 459 24.24 -24.81 32.65
CA LEU A 459 25.41 -23.94 32.70
C LEU A 459 24.96 -22.50 32.96
N LEU A 460 25.38 -21.95 34.08
CA LEU A 460 25.30 -20.54 34.40
C LEU A 460 26.55 -19.82 33.86
N VAL A 461 26.34 -18.67 33.23
CA VAL A 461 27.39 -17.73 32.82
C VAL A 461 27.06 -16.35 33.40
N LEU A 462 27.93 -15.83 34.25
CA LEU A 462 27.84 -14.47 34.79
C LEU A 462 28.95 -13.60 34.21
N LEU A 463 28.63 -12.35 33.88
CA LEU A 463 29.57 -11.33 33.47
C LEU A 463 29.54 -10.18 34.48
N SER A 464 30.69 -9.84 35.04
CA SER A 464 30.89 -8.72 35.96
C SER A 464 31.92 -7.73 35.41
N LYS A 465 31.68 -6.43 35.59
CA LYS A 465 32.54 -5.33 35.14
C LYS A 465 32.85 -4.37 36.29
N PRO A 466 33.70 -4.78 37.27
CA PRO A 466 34.34 -3.82 38.17
C PRO A 466 35.20 -2.81 37.38
N PRO A 467 35.45 -1.59 37.89
CA PRO A 467 36.13 -0.54 37.11
C PRO A 467 37.50 -0.98 36.53
N GLY A 468 37.59 -1.04 35.20
CA GLY A 468 38.81 -1.37 34.46
C GLY A 468 39.14 -2.87 34.36
N LYS A 469 38.27 -3.75 34.85
CA LYS A 469 38.44 -5.21 34.77
C LYS A 469 37.11 -5.89 34.45
N MET A 470 37.17 -6.97 33.68
CA MET A 470 36.00 -7.78 33.34
C MET A 470 36.21 -9.21 33.84
N LYS A 471 35.23 -9.77 34.54
CA LYS A 471 35.28 -11.13 35.07
C LYS A 471 34.14 -11.95 34.48
N VAL A 472 34.48 -13.11 33.92
CA VAL A 472 33.53 -14.12 33.43
C VAL A 472 33.53 -15.27 34.40
N TYR A 473 32.39 -15.57 35.00
CA TYR A 473 32.19 -16.74 35.84
C TYR A 473 31.36 -17.77 35.09
N LEU A 474 31.86 -19.01 35.05
CA LEU A 474 31.20 -20.17 34.49
C LEU A 474 30.92 -21.16 35.62
N ALA A 475 29.69 -21.63 35.75
CA ALA A 475 29.31 -22.60 36.77
C ALA A 475 28.33 -23.64 36.21
N THR A 476 28.51 -24.92 36.54
CA THR A 476 27.66 -26.00 36.03
C THR A 476 27.46 -27.12 37.06
N ASP A 477 26.30 -27.76 37.04
CA ASP A 477 26.00 -28.95 37.84
C ASP A 477 26.42 -30.26 37.13
N PHE A 478 27.25 -30.17 36.07
CA PHE A 478 27.86 -31.31 35.41
C PHE A 478 28.74 -32.10 36.40
N ASN A 479 28.61 -33.43 36.41
CA ASN A 479 29.28 -34.29 37.41
C ASN A 479 30.64 -34.86 36.94
N GLU A 480 30.91 -34.83 35.64
CA GLU A 480 32.16 -35.34 35.04
C GLU A 480 33.20 -34.21 34.90
N PRO A 481 34.52 -34.49 34.92
CA PRO A 481 35.55 -33.47 34.76
C PRO A 481 35.42 -32.70 33.43
N LEU A 482 35.05 -31.43 33.50
CA LEU A 482 34.77 -30.60 32.33
C LEU A 482 35.98 -29.74 31.95
N THR A 483 36.32 -29.71 30.67
CA THR A 483 37.31 -28.76 30.12
C THR A 483 36.60 -27.71 29.28
N LEU A 484 36.84 -26.42 29.56
CA LEU A 484 36.48 -25.31 28.69
C LEU A 484 37.50 -25.20 27.56
N HIS A 485 37.07 -25.23 26.30
CA HIS A 485 37.89 -24.91 25.14
C HIS A 485 37.38 -23.58 24.56
N TRP A 486 38.17 -22.51 24.67
CA TRP A 486 37.72 -21.13 24.48
C TRP A 486 38.74 -20.26 23.73
N ALA A 487 38.26 -19.15 23.20
CA ALA A 487 39.06 -18.13 22.53
C ALA A 487 38.46 -16.74 22.76
N LEU A 488 39.17 -15.68 22.36
CA LEU A 488 38.71 -14.30 22.51
C LEU A 488 38.52 -13.63 21.14
N SER A 489 37.33 -13.06 20.95
CA SER A 489 37.00 -12.23 19.79
C SER A 489 37.48 -10.80 20.01
N ARG A 490 38.32 -10.29 19.10
CA ARG A 490 38.87 -8.92 19.17
C ARG A 490 38.18 -7.97 18.20
N THR A 491 37.91 -8.44 16.99
CA THR A 491 37.46 -7.62 15.85
C THR A 491 36.14 -8.10 15.27
N ASN A 492 35.91 -9.42 15.18
CA ASN A 492 34.68 -10.00 14.66
C ASN A 492 33.99 -10.85 15.73
N ALA A 493 32.67 -10.71 15.91
CA ALA A 493 31.95 -11.49 16.92
C ALA A 493 31.93 -12.99 16.54
N GLY A 494 32.47 -13.86 17.41
CA GLY A 494 32.65 -15.29 17.14
C GLY A 494 34.01 -15.65 16.49
N GLU A 495 34.90 -14.67 16.35
CA GLU A 495 36.31 -14.87 16.00
C GLU A 495 37.02 -15.68 17.09
N TRP A 496 37.60 -16.81 16.69
CA TRP A 496 38.46 -17.64 17.52
C TRP A 496 39.92 -17.16 17.38
N ALA A 497 40.41 -16.38 18.35
CA ALA A 497 41.82 -16.05 18.49
C ALA A 497 42.34 -16.41 19.90
N GLU A 498 43.59 -16.85 19.97
CA GLU A 498 44.18 -17.36 21.21
C GLU A 498 44.22 -16.27 22.31
N PRO A 499 43.72 -16.55 23.53
CA PRO A 499 43.80 -15.62 24.65
C PRO A 499 45.27 -15.34 25.03
N PRO A 500 45.65 -14.08 25.34
CA PRO A 500 47.03 -13.77 25.72
C PRO A 500 47.40 -14.40 27.07
N PRO A 501 48.69 -14.72 27.33
CA PRO A 501 49.14 -15.31 28.59
C PRO A 501 48.75 -14.54 29.87
N SER A 502 48.44 -13.25 29.76
CA SER A 502 47.99 -12.40 30.87
C SER A 502 46.56 -12.66 31.35
N VAL A 503 45.77 -13.51 30.65
CA VAL A 503 44.37 -13.81 31.03
C VAL A 503 44.07 -15.32 31.13
N LEU A 504 45.10 -16.17 31.08
CA LEU A 504 44.94 -17.63 31.18
C LEU A 504 44.77 -18.03 32.66
N PRO A 505 43.65 -18.69 33.06
CA PRO A 505 43.51 -19.21 34.42
C PRO A 505 44.53 -20.32 34.74
N PRO A 506 44.79 -20.61 36.03
CA PRO A 506 45.68 -21.71 36.44
C PRO A 506 45.30 -23.05 35.79
N GLY A 507 46.31 -23.82 35.35
CA GLY A 507 46.11 -25.11 34.70
C GLY A 507 45.66 -25.05 33.22
N THR A 508 45.60 -23.87 32.62
CA THR A 508 45.25 -23.71 31.19
C THR A 508 46.36 -24.18 30.25
N VAL A 509 45.99 -24.85 29.17
CA VAL A 509 46.87 -25.30 28.08
C VAL A 509 46.53 -24.55 26.79
N SER A 510 47.49 -23.80 26.24
CA SER A 510 47.36 -23.18 24.91
C SER A 510 47.32 -24.23 23.80
N GLN A 511 46.50 -23.95 22.78
CA GLN A 511 46.48 -24.65 21.49
C GLN A 511 46.40 -23.62 20.35
N THR A 512 46.71 -24.03 19.12
CA THR A 512 46.75 -23.12 17.97
C THR A 512 45.39 -22.41 17.74
N GLY A 513 45.27 -21.17 18.21
CA GLY A 513 44.06 -20.32 18.10
C GLY A 513 43.06 -20.42 19.25
N ALA A 514 43.33 -21.19 20.30
CA ALA A 514 42.40 -21.41 21.43
C ALA A 514 43.14 -21.79 22.73
N SER A 515 42.43 -21.85 23.84
CA SER A 515 42.96 -22.32 25.13
C SER A 515 42.03 -23.32 25.79
N GLU A 516 42.61 -24.29 26.49
CA GLU A 516 41.89 -25.32 27.22
C GLU A 516 42.10 -25.19 28.73
N THR A 517 41.04 -24.86 29.45
CA THR A 517 41.05 -24.63 30.90
C THR A 517 40.17 -25.67 31.59
N PRO A 518 40.70 -26.49 32.52
CA PRO A 518 39.87 -27.39 33.31
C PRO A 518 39.02 -26.60 34.32
N PHE A 519 37.82 -27.09 34.62
CA PHE A 519 37.02 -26.54 35.72
C PHE A 519 37.61 -26.89 37.08
N SER A 520 37.47 -25.97 38.05
CA SER A 520 37.77 -26.24 39.46
C SER A 520 36.57 -26.91 40.13
N CYS A 521 36.85 -27.83 41.06
CA CYS A 521 35.85 -28.74 41.60
C CYS A 521 35.56 -28.47 43.09
N VAL A 522 34.28 -28.26 43.39
CA VAL A 522 33.65 -28.19 44.74
C VAL A 522 33.90 -26.93 45.58
N THR A 523 32.80 -26.29 45.98
CA THR A 523 32.73 -25.32 47.09
C THR A 523 31.57 -25.65 48.05
N SER A 524 31.46 -26.92 48.51
CA SER A 524 30.62 -27.35 49.64
C SER A 524 30.97 -28.78 50.07
N ASP A 525 30.93 -29.06 51.38
CA ASP A 525 31.00 -30.43 51.91
C ASP A 525 29.66 -31.20 51.75
N ASP A 526 28.57 -30.51 51.40
CA ASP A 526 27.26 -31.13 51.17
C ASP A 526 27.20 -31.82 49.78
N PRO A 527 26.92 -33.13 49.71
CA PRO A 527 26.86 -33.86 48.43
C PRO A 527 25.75 -33.39 47.48
N SER A 528 24.77 -32.59 47.94
CA SER A 528 23.74 -31.97 47.10
C SER A 528 24.17 -30.66 46.43
N TYR A 529 25.31 -30.07 46.84
CA TYR A 529 25.82 -28.77 46.35
C TYR A 529 27.02 -28.89 45.38
N LYS A 530 27.12 -29.99 44.63
CA LYS A 530 28.22 -30.20 43.68
C LYS A 530 28.05 -29.36 42.41
N VAL A 531 28.71 -28.21 42.40
CA VAL A 531 28.88 -27.32 41.24
C VAL A 531 30.37 -27.28 40.88
N GLN A 532 30.68 -27.42 39.59
CA GLN A 532 31.99 -27.09 39.03
C GLN A 532 32.01 -25.63 38.62
N CYS A 533 33.07 -24.89 38.95
CA CYS A 533 33.20 -23.47 38.64
C CYS A 533 34.54 -23.10 37.98
N LEU A 534 34.54 -22.00 37.24
CA LEU A 534 35.71 -21.41 36.61
C LEU A 534 35.54 -19.88 36.51
N GLU A 535 36.59 -19.14 36.88
CA GLU A 535 36.67 -17.69 36.75
C GLU A 535 37.74 -17.32 35.71
N ILE A 536 37.43 -16.35 34.84
CA ILE A 536 38.35 -15.77 33.87
C ILE A 536 38.37 -14.25 34.07
N GLU A 537 39.54 -13.69 34.36
CA GLU A 537 39.73 -12.24 34.48
C GLU A 537 40.35 -11.66 33.20
N LEU A 538 39.77 -10.57 32.72
CA LEU A 538 40.10 -9.89 31.47
C LEU A 538 40.31 -8.40 31.74
N GLU A 539 41.21 -7.77 30.98
CA GLU A 539 41.28 -6.31 30.92
C GLU A 539 40.11 -5.76 30.09
N GLU A 540 39.49 -4.66 30.54
CA GLU A 540 38.42 -4.01 29.78
C GLU A 540 38.96 -3.34 28.49
N ASP A 541 38.07 -2.96 27.58
CA ASP A 541 38.32 -2.35 26.26
C ASP A 541 39.14 -3.14 25.22
N ARG A 542 39.67 -4.34 25.52
CA ARG A 542 40.49 -5.12 24.57
C ARG A 542 39.76 -6.17 23.73
N PHE A 543 38.56 -6.61 24.13
CA PHE A 543 37.85 -7.74 23.50
C PHE A 543 36.34 -7.49 23.42
N ILE A 544 35.70 -8.00 22.36
CA ILE A 544 34.25 -7.84 22.11
C ILE A 544 33.41 -9.06 22.50
N GLY A 545 34.04 -10.22 22.72
CA GLY A 545 33.38 -11.41 23.23
C GLY A 545 34.29 -12.63 23.33
N MET A 546 33.71 -13.76 23.69
CA MET A 546 34.40 -15.03 23.95
C MET A 546 33.58 -16.20 23.39
N PRO A 547 33.94 -16.76 22.22
CA PRO A 547 33.44 -18.06 21.79
C PRO A 547 34.04 -19.19 22.63
N PHE A 548 33.23 -20.21 22.94
CA PHE A 548 33.69 -21.39 23.68
C PHE A 548 32.84 -22.63 23.40
N VAL A 549 33.42 -23.79 23.68
CA VAL A 549 32.77 -25.11 23.74
C VAL A 549 33.33 -25.88 24.94
N PHE A 550 32.76 -27.05 25.25
CA PHE A 550 33.32 -27.92 26.29
C PHE A 550 33.78 -29.26 25.73
N ARG A 551 34.70 -29.90 26.47
CA ARG A 551 35.07 -31.30 26.29
C ARG A 551 34.91 -32.06 27.61
N SER A 552 34.18 -33.17 27.57
CA SER A 552 34.16 -34.23 28.59
C SER A 552 34.40 -35.57 27.90
N ASP A 553 35.22 -36.45 28.48
CA ASP A 553 35.50 -37.80 27.96
C ASP A 553 35.69 -37.88 26.43
N GLY A 554 36.56 -37.01 25.89
CA GLY A 554 36.86 -36.90 24.46
C GLY A 554 35.74 -36.34 23.56
N LYS A 555 34.54 -36.10 24.08
CA LYS A 555 33.35 -35.63 23.34
C LYS A 555 33.23 -34.10 23.43
N TRP A 556 32.89 -33.46 22.32
CA TRP A 556 32.62 -32.03 22.24
C TRP A 556 31.16 -31.71 22.56
N ILE A 557 30.93 -30.75 23.46
CA ILE A 557 29.58 -30.27 23.83
C ILE A 557 29.38 -28.87 23.26
N LYS A 558 28.31 -28.68 22.48
CA LYS A 558 27.97 -27.46 21.75
C LYS A 558 26.53 -27.01 22.01
N ASN A 559 26.27 -25.71 21.91
CA ASN A 559 24.95 -25.11 22.06
C ASN A 559 24.07 -25.39 20.82
N LYS A 560 23.33 -26.51 20.84
CA LYS A 560 22.40 -26.92 19.77
C LYS A 560 23.04 -26.99 18.37
N GLY A 561 24.31 -27.40 18.32
CA GLY A 561 25.10 -27.51 17.09
C GLY A 561 26.05 -26.33 16.83
N SER A 562 25.84 -25.18 17.49
CA SER A 562 26.69 -24.00 17.41
C SER A 562 27.59 -23.85 18.64
N ASP A 563 28.65 -23.05 18.53
CA ASP A 563 29.48 -22.71 19.69
C ASP A 563 28.71 -21.83 20.69
N PHE A 564 29.13 -21.83 21.96
CA PHE A 564 28.63 -20.88 22.95
C PHE A 564 29.36 -19.53 22.78
N TYR A 565 28.72 -18.43 23.22
CA TYR A 565 29.29 -17.08 23.06
C TYR A 565 28.90 -16.13 24.21
N VAL A 566 29.92 -15.56 24.87
CA VAL A 566 29.77 -14.40 25.76
C VAL A 566 30.00 -13.13 24.95
N ASP A 567 29.15 -12.13 25.17
CA ASP A 567 29.21 -10.83 24.50
C ASP A 567 29.64 -9.78 25.54
N PHE A 568 30.74 -9.09 25.28
CA PHE A 568 31.33 -8.10 26.20
C PHE A 568 30.87 -6.66 25.89
N SER A 569 30.21 -6.44 24.76
CA SER A 569 29.77 -5.12 24.27
C SER A 569 28.53 -4.57 24.98
N ALA A 570 27.89 -5.35 25.84
CA ALA A 570 26.59 -5.10 26.46
C ALA A 570 26.48 -3.82 27.34
N GLY A 571 27.57 -3.05 27.52
CA GLY A 571 27.58 -1.80 28.29
C GLY A 571 27.45 -0.49 27.48
N SER A 572 27.68 -0.51 26.15
CA SER A 572 27.88 0.73 25.37
C SER A 572 26.80 1.06 24.33
N LYS A 573 25.64 0.39 24.38
CA LYS A 573 24.46 0.85 23.63
C LYS A 573 24.00 2.19 24.18
N GLN A 574 24.19 3.27 23.40
CA GLN A 574 23.61 4.58 23.69
C GLN A 574 22.12 4.43 24.03
N ALA A 575 21.71 5.01 25.16
CA ALA A 575 20.35 4.85 25.64
C ALA A 575 19.34 5.55 24.70
N GLN A 576 18.77 4.78 23.77
CA GLN A 576 17.43 5.07 23.25
C GLN A 576 16.53 5.28 24.47
N LYS A 577 15.88 6.45 24.56
CA LYS A 577 15.11 6.87 25.76
C LYS A 577 14.12 5.78 26.15
N ALA A 578 14.41 5.06 27.23
CA ALA A 578 13.59 3.95 27.67
C ALA A 578 12.19 4.44 28.07
N ALA A 579 11.17 3.93 27.40
CA ALA A 579 9.78 4.18 27.73
C ALA A 579 9.38 3.35 28.97
N GLY A 580 9.82 3.81 30.14
CA GLY A 580 9.67 3.10 31.41
C GLY A 580 10.65 1.94 31.60
N ASP A 581 10.49 1.20 32.69
CA ASP A 581 11.26 -0.03 32.98
C ASP A 581 10.80 -1.24 32.12
N GLY A 582 9.60 -1.15 31.54
CA GLY A 582 8.93 -2.20 30.77
C GLY A 582 8.05 -3.12 31.62
N ARG A 583 7.83 -2.79 32.90
CA ARG A 583 6.94 -3.52 33.81
C ARG A 583 5.51 -3.56 33.25
N GLY A 584 4.88 -4.73 33.32
CA GLY A 584 3.55 -4.95 32.74
C GLY A 584 3.54 -5.15 31.21
N THR A 585 4.69 -5.33 30.56
CA THR A 585 4.76 -5.63 29.11
C THR A 585 5.45 -6.97 28.85
N ALA A 586 5.16 -7.60 27.70
CA ALA A 586 5.87 -8.79 27.24
C ALA A 586 7.26 -8.43 26.66
N LYS A 587 8.09 -7.70 27.42
CA LYS A 587 9.34 -7.07 26.95
C LYS A 587 10.24 -7.97 26.10
N SER A 588 10.55 -9.19 26.58
CA SER A 588 11.39 -10.16 25.85
C SER A 588 10.81 -10.56 24.48
N LEU A 589 9.48 -10.63 24.36
CA LEU A 589 8.81 -10.87 23.07
C LEU A 589 8.86 -9.63 22.17
N LEU A 590 8.66 -8.43 22.73
CA LEU A 590 8.72 -7.16 21.99
C LEU A 590 10.13 -6.87 21.47
N ASP A 591 11.16 -7.08 22.29
CA ASP A 591 12.58 -6.97 21.91
C ASP A 591 12.91 -7.96 20.77
N LYS A 592 12.37 -9.19 20.83
CA LYS A 592 12.51 -10.21 19.79
C LYS A 592 11.78 -9.83 18.49
N ILE A 593 10.56 -9.30 18.58
CA ILE A 593 9.81 -8.76 17.43
C ILE A 593 10.62 -7.63 16.77
N ALA A 594 11.14 -6.68 17.56
CA ALA A 594 11.93 -5.56 17.05
C ALA A 594 13.24 -6.02 16.38
N ALA A 595 13.93 -7.01 16.95
CA ALA A 595 15.12 -7.61 16.33
C ALA A 595 14.80 -8.33 15.01
N MET A 596 13.64 -8.99 14.92
CA MET A 596 13.21 -9.76 13.75
C MET A 596 12.45 -8.93 12.70
N GLU A 597 12.11 -7.67 12.98
CA GLU A 597 11.56 -6.70 12.00
C GLU A 597 12.49 -6.51 10.79
N GLY A 598 13.81 -6.62 11.02
CA GLY A 598 14.83 -6.57 9.96
C GLY A 598 14.67 -7.65 8.88
N GLU A 599 14.11 -8.81 9.24
CA GLU A 599 13.73 -9.90 8.34
C GLU A 599 12.27 -9.77 7.88
N ALA A 600 11.35 -9.41 8.78
CA ALA A 600 9.93 -9.28 8.45
C ALA A 600 9.63 -8.20 7.39
N GLN A 601 10.45 -7.14 7.32
CA GLN A 601 10.35 -6.12 6.28
C GLN A 601 10.64 -6.64 4.86
N LYS A 602 11.24 -7.84 4.70
CA LYS A 602 11.51 -8.43 3.38
C LYS A 602 10.21 -8.63 2.62
N SER A 603 9.18 -9.20 3.25
CA SER A 603 7.84 -9.33 2.68
C SER A 603 6.80 -9.78 3.71
N PHE A 604 5.52 -9.60 3.39
CA PHE A 604 4.39 -10.16 4.15
C PHE A 604 4.51 -11.66 4.46
N MET A 605 5.05 -12.46 3.54
CA MET A 605 5.25 -13.91 3.76
C MET A 605 6.25 -14.17 4.91
N HIS A 606 7.35 -13.41 4.98
CA HIS A 606 8.27 -13.49 6.12
C HIS A 606 7.58 -13.01 7.40
N ARG A 607 6.91 -11.85 7.35
CA ARG A 607 6.22 -11.26 8.51
C ARG A 607 5.16 -12.19 9.13
N PHE A 608 4.32 -12.82 8.31
CA PHE A 608 3.26 -13.71 8.80
C PHE A 608 3.82 -15.07 9.29
N ASN A 609 4.87 -15.60 8.65
CA ASN A 609 5.56 -16.78 9.18
C ASN A 609 6.23 -16.49 10.52
N ILE A 610 6.95 -15.36 10.65
CA ILE A 610 7.55 -14.92 11.90
C ILE A 610 6.48 -14.73 12.99
N ALA A 611 5.32 -14.13 12.66
CA ALA A 611 4.21 -14.02 13.60
C ALA A 611 3.73 -15.39 14.08
N ALA A 612 3.57 -16.36 13.17
CA ALA A 612 3.22 -17.74 13.50
C ALA A 612 4.28 -18.42 14.40
N ASP A 613 5.58 -18.26 14.09
CA ASP A 613 6.70 -18.76 14.90
C ASP A 613 6.76 -18.14 16.31
N LEU A 614 6.17 -16.95 16.49
CA LEU A 614 6.06 -16.25 17.78
C LEU A 614 4.73 -16.52 18.52
N MET A 615 3.71 -17.11 17.89
CA MET A 615 2.38 -17.25 18.50
C MET A 615 2.38 -18.05 19.81
N ASP A 616 3.16 -19.13 19.92
CA ASP A 616 3.24 -19.88 21.19
C ASP A 616 3.94 -19.09 22.30
N GLN A 617 4.93 -18.25 21.97
CA GLN A 617 5.58 -17.36 22.94
C GLN A 617 4.61 -16.24 23.37
N ALA A 618 3.83 -15.69 22.44
CA ALA A 618 2.79 -14.70 22.72
C ALA A 618 1.67 -15.27 23.62
N LYS A 619 1.15 -16.46 23.29
CA LYS A 619 0.17 -17.21 24.08
C LYS A 619 0.68 -17.50 25.50
N ASN A 620 1.92 -17.97 25.64
CA ASN A 620 2.49 -18.29 26.94
C ASN A 620 2.77 -17.04 27.80
N ALA A 621 3.07 -15.90 27.16
CA ALA A 621 3.13 -14.58 27.82
C ALA A 621 1.74 -13.97 28.11
N GLY A 622 0.65 -14.64 27.73
CA GLY A 622 -0.73 -14.24 28.00
C GLY A 622 -1.18 -12.98 27.26
N GLU A 623 -2.10 -12.26 27.87
CA GLU A 623 -2.75 -11.05 27.31
C GLU A 623 -1.73 -10.04 26.76
N VAL A 624 -0.70 -9.72 27.54
CA VAL A 624 0.36 -8.77 27.16
C VAL A 624 1.26 -9.27 26.03
N GLY A 625 1.35 -10.59 25.82
CA GLY A 625 2.05 -11.20 24.69
C GLY A 625 1.24 -11.10 23.40
N LEU A 626 -0.05 -11.44 23.46
CA LEU A 626 -0.97 -11.33 22.33
C LEU A 626 -1.21 -9.86 21.94
N ALA A 627 -1.29 -8.95 22.91
CA ALA A 627 -1.32 -7.51 22.68
C ALA A 627 -0.08 -7.01 21.93
N GLY A 628 1.11 -7.60 22.19
CA GLY A 628 2.33 -7.32 21.44
C GLY A 628 2.23 -7.69 19.95
N ILE A 629 1.70 -8.88 19.65
CA ILE A 629 1.41 -9.31 18.27
C ILE A 629 0.35 -8.40 17.61
N LEU A 630 -0.69 -8.01 18.36
CA LEU A 630 -1.73 -7.10 17.88
C LEU A 630 -1.17 -5.72 17.51
N VAL A 631 -0.34 -5.11 18.35
CA VAL A 631 0.32 -3.83 18.05
C VAL A 631 1.19 -3.95 16.80
N TRP A 632 1.97 -5.03 16.69
CA TRP A 632 2.85 -5.26 15.54
C TRP A 632 2.08 -5.44 14.21
N MET A 633 1.02 -6.25 14.20
CA MET A 633 0.17 -6.41 13.02
C MET A 633 -0.64 -5.14 12.71
N ARG A 634 -1.09 -4.38 13.72
CA ARG A 634 -1.73 -3.07 13.50
C ARG A 634 -0.78 -2.07 12.87
N PHE A 635 0.47 -1.98 13.33
CA PHE A 635 1.49 -1.10 12.73
C PHE A 635 1.80 -1.49 11.28
N MET A 636 1.77 -2.78 10.94
CA MET A 636 1.80 -3.24 9.54
C MET A 636 0.58 -2.73 8.77
N ALA A 637 -0.65 -2.99 9.25
CA ALA A 637 -1.87 -2.63 8.55
C ALA A 637 -2.05 -1.11 8.36
N THR A 638 -1.56 -0.29 9.28
CA THR A 638 -1.61 1.18 9.21
C THR A 638 -0.40 1.83 8.53
N ARG A 639 0.36 1.06 7.71
CA ARG A 639 1.53 1.51 6.93
C ARG A 639 2.69 2.10 7.77
N GLN A 640 2.77 1.80 9.07
CA GLN A 640 3.87 2.27 9.93
C GLN A 640 5.13 1.39 9.81
N LEU A 641 5.01 0.19 9.25
CA LEU A 641 6.12 -0.74 9.00
C LEU A 641 6.32 -0.96 7.50
N ILE A 642 7.57 -1.26 7.13
CA ILE A 642 7.94 -1.56 5.75
C ILE A 642 7.36 -2.92 5.37
N TRP A 643 6.50 -2.94 4.34
CA TRP A 643 5.81 -4.15 3.87
C TRP A 643 6.68 -5.08 3.03
N ASN A 644 7.66 -4.52 2.34
CA ASN A 644 8.55 -5.24 1.43
C ASN A 644 9.85 -4.47 1.21
N LYS A 645 10.93 -5.19 0.86
CA LYS A 645 12.24 -4.60 0.60
C LYS A 645 13.11 -5.53 -0.24
N ASN A 646 13.16 -5.30 -1.55
CA ASN A 646 14.00 -6.02 -2.51
C ASN A 646 13.78 -7.56 -2.52
N TYR A 647 12.57 -8.05 -2.23
CA TYR A 647 12.28 -9.48 -2.20
C TYR A 647 10.98 -9.81 -2.95
N ASN A 648 11.08 -10.61 -4.01
CA ASN A 648 9.95 -11.06 -4.82
C ASN A 648 9.23 -12.25 -4.15
N VAL A 649 7.92 -12.12 -3.88
CA VAL A 649 7.09 -13.19 -3.31
C VAL A 649 5.83 -13.40 -4.13
N LYS A 650 5.52 -14.65 -4.44
CA LYS A 650 4.28 -14.98 -5.17
C LYS A 650 3.07 -14.77 -4.24
N PRO A 651 1.96 -14.18 -4.71
CA PRO A 651 0.75 -14.01 -3.89
C PRO A 651 0.24 -15.30 -3.20
N ARG A 652 0.43 -16.48 -3.82
CA ARG A 652 0.15 -17.80 -3.23
C ARG A 652 1.01 -18.12 -1.99
N GLU A 653 2.25 -17.65 -1.93
CA GLU A 653 3.15 -17.81 -0.78
C GLU A 653 2.74 -16.88 0.38
N ILE A 654 2.24 -15.67 0.07
CA ILE A 654 1.60 -14.78 1.06
C ILE A 654 0.32 -15.42 1.59
N SER A 655 -0.56 -15.92 0.71
CA SER A 655 -1.81 -16.61 1.07
C SER A 655 -1.58 -17.80 2.01
N LYS A 656 -0.54 -18.60 1.77
CA LYS A 656 -0.16 -19.72 2.65
C LYS A 656 0.42 -19.28 4.00
N ALA A 657 1.17 -18.18 4.04
CA ALA A 657 1.70 -17.63 5.29
C ALA A 657 0.60 -16.99 6.16
N GLN A 658 -0.39 -16.33 5.53
CA GLN A 658 -1.63 -15.92 6.19
C GLN A 658 -2.39 -17.12 6.74
N ASP A 659 -2.59 -18.18 5.94
CA ASP A 659 -3.33 -19.40 6.33
C ASP A 659 -2.74 -20.04 7.58
N ARG A 660 -1.40 -20.20 7.61
CA ARG A 660 -0.64 -20.71 8.76
C ARG A 660 -0.89 -19.87 10.03
N LEU A 661 -0.84 -18.55 9.91
CA LEU A 661 -1.05 -17.63 11.03
C LEU A 661 -2.52 -17.67 11.52
N THR A 662 -3.49 -17.67 10.61
CA THR A 662 -4.92 -17.65 10.95
C THR A 662 -5.40 -18.97 11.53
N ASP A 663 -4.82 -20.12 11.14
CA ASP A 663 -5.07 -21.40 11.79
C ASP A 663 -4.48 -21.46 13.21
N MET A 664 -3.29 -20.90 13.43
CA MET A 664 -2.76 -20.79 14.80
C MET A 664 -3.64 -19.86 15.66
N LEU A 665 -4.12 -18.74 15.13
CA LEU A 665 -5.03 -17.83 15.84
C LEU A 665 -6.39 -18.50 16.16
N GLN A 666 -6.99 -19.24 15.21
CA GLN A 666 -8.18 -20.07 15.44
C GLN A 666 -7.94 -21.09 16.57
N ASN A 667 -6.79 -21.76 16.56
CA ASN A 667 -6.48 -22.80 17.52
C ASN A 667 -6.22 -22.24 18.94
N VAL A 668 -5.76 -20.99 19.08
CA VAL A 668 -5.77 -20.30 20.37
C VAL A 668 -7.20 -19.88 20.74
N TYR A 669 -7.98 -19.33 19.81
CA TYR A 669 -9.35 -18.81 20.05
C TYR A 669 -10.31 -19.86 20.63
N ILE A 670 -10.23 -21.11 20.16
CA ILE A 670 -11.10 -22.18 20.66
C ILE A 670 -10.68 -22.68 22.05
N ASN A 671 -9.37 -22.73 22.33
CA ASN A 671 -8.80 -23.28 23.57
C ASN A 671 -8.65 -22.26 24.70
N HIS A 672 -8.58 -20.98 24.39
CA HIS A 672 -8.43 -19.87 25.34
C HIS A 672 -9.56 -18.85 25.18
N PRO A 673 -10.72 -19.07 25.82
CA PRO A 673 -11.83 -18.13 25.85
C PRO A 673 -11.47 -16.72 26.34
N GLU A 674 -10.41 -16.60 27.14
CA GLU A 674 -9.93 -15.39 27.79
C GLU A 674 -9.10 -14.44 26.90
N TYR A 675 -8.89 -14.79 25.63
CA TYR A 675 -8.14 -13.97 24.66
C TYR A 675 -8.88 -13.76 23.32
N ARG A 676 -10.16 -14.14 23.23
CA ARG A 676 -10.91 -14.16 21.97
C ARG A 676 -11.09 -12.77 21.36
N GLU A 677 -11.28 -11.73 22.17
CA GLU A 677 -11.33 -10.34 21.74
C GLU A 677 -10.01 -9.94 21.06
N LEU A 678 -8.87 -10.13 21.74
CA LEU A 678 -7.53 -9.83 21.19
C LEU A 678 -7.23 -10.64 19.92
N LEU A 679 -7.57 -11.93 19.90
CA LEU A 679 -7.33 -12.80 18.74
C LEU A 679 -8.15 -12.37 17.52
N ARG A 680 -9.41 -11.96 17.71
CA ARG A 680 -10.21 -11.32 16.65
C ARG A 680 -9.60 -10.01 16.18
N MET A 681 -9.12 -9.18 17.10
CA MET A 681 -8.45 -7.93 16.74
C MET A 681 -7.20 -8.20 15.89
N ILE A 682 -6.40 -9.23 16.20
CA ILE A 682 -5.26 -9.66 15.38
C ILE A 682 -5.76 -10.13 14.00
N MET A 683 -6.73 -11.04 13.95
CA MET A 683 -7.29 -11.56 12.70
C MET A 683 -7.87 -10.44 11.81
N SER A 684 -8.47 -9.39 12.36
CA SER A 684 -8.99 -8.26 11.56
C SER A 684 -7.91 -7.46 10.81
N THR A 685 -6.63 -7.60 11.18
CA THR A 685 -5.48 -6.95 10.53
C THR A 685 -4.79 -7.81 9.47
N VAL A 686 -5.26 -9.04 9.24
CA VAL A 686 -4.66 -10.01 8.32
C VAL A 686 -5.73 -10.55 7.38
N GLY A 687 -5.38 -10.86 6.13
CA GLY A 687 -6.28 -11.58 5.23
C GLY A 687 -6.57 -13.01 5.71
N ARG A 688 -7.67 -13.61 5.23
CA ARG A 688 -8.07 -14.98 5.62
C ARG A 688 -6.94 -16.00 5.45
N GLY A 689 -6.18 -15.86 4.38
CA GLY A 689 -5.29 -16.90 3.86
C GLY A 689 -6.04 -18.04 3.18
N GLY A 690 -5.27 -18.96 2.62
CA GLY A 690 -5.77 -20.18 2.00
C GLY A 690 -4.68 -20.89 1.20
N GLU A 691 -4.71 -22.22 1.21
CA GLU A 691 -3.97 -23.04 0.25
C GLU A 691 -4.46 -22.87 -1.20
N GLY A 692 -3.64 -23.29 -2.15
CA GLY A 692 -4.02 -23.31 -3.56
C GLY A 692 -4.09 -21.93 -4.22
N ASP A 693 -5.14 -21.72 -5.02
CA ASP A 693 -5.11 -20.72 -6.08
C ASP A 693 -5.73 -19.37 -5.72
N VAL A 694 -6.24 -19.19 -4.48
CA VAL A 694 -6.84 -17.92 -4.03
C VAL A 694 -5.87 -16.74 -4.19
N GLY A 695 -4.61 -16.92 -3.78
CA GLY A 695 -3.55 -15.93 -4.06
C GLY A 695 -3.16 -15.87 -5.53
N GLN A 696 -3.09 -17.01 -6.24
CA GLN A 696 -2.66 -17.05 -7.65
C GLN A 696 -3.64 -16.33 -8.59
N ARG A 697 -4.95 -16.35 -8.30
CA ARG A 697 -5.99 -15.59 -9.02
C ARG A 697 -5.68 -14.09 -9.12
N ILE A 698 -4.94 -13.50 -8.17
CA ILE A 698 -4.48 -12.10 -8.27
C ILE A 698 -3.62 -11.87 -9.52
N ARG A 699 -2.81 -12.84 -9.95
CA ARG A 699 -1.98 -12.76 -11.16
C ARG A 699 -2.78 -13.15 -12.41
N ASP A 700 -3.61 -14.16 -12.30
CA ASP A 700 -4.33 -14.70 -13.46
C ASP A 700 -5.43 -13.73 -13.93
N GLU A 701 -6.19 -13.16 -13.00
CA GLU A 701 -7.30 -12.27 -13.33
C GLU A 701 -6.83 -10.93 -13.91
N ILE A 702 -5.73 -10.33 -13.44
CA ILE A 702 -5.19 -9.11 -14.08
C ILE A 702 -4.71 -9.37 -15.52
N LEU A 703 -4.17 -10.57 -15.80
CA LEU A 703 -3.85 -11.03 -17.15
C LEU A 703 -5.09 -11.36 -17.99
N VAL A 704 -6.24 -11.62 -17.38
CA VAL A 704 -7.54 -11.74 -18.08
C VAL A 704 -8.11 -10.35 -18.38
N ILE A 705 -8.15 -9.44 -17.40
CA ILE A 705 -8.59 -8.04 -17.55
C ILE A 705 -7.87 -7.37 -18.72
N GLN A 706 -6.52 -7.42 -18.73
CA GLN A 706 -5.69 -6.83 -19.79
C GLN A 706 -6.05 -7.33 -21.20
N ARG A 707 -6.43 -8.62 -21.33
CA ARG A 707 -6.78 -9.26 -22.62
C ARG A 707 -8.23 -9.00 -23.03
N HIS A 708 -9.17 -9.18 -22.12
CA HIS A 708 -10.61 -8.97 -22.38
C HIS A 708 -10.95 -7.51 -22.70
N ASN A 709 -10.15 -6.55 -22.21
CA ASN A 709 -10.40 -5.12 -22.36
C ASN A 709 -9.37 -4.42 -23.26
N ASP A 710 -8.41 -5.15 -23.86
CA ASP A 710 -7.38 -4.59 -24.74
C ASP A 710 -6.64 -3.38 -24.11
N CYS A 711 -6.34 -3.48 -22.81
CA CYS A 711 -5.79 -2.40 -22.00
C CYS A 711 -4.37 -2.71 -21.48
N LYS A 712 -3.62 -3.55 -22.22
CA LYS A 712 -2.25 -3.92 -21.89
C LYS A 712 -1.27 -2.79 -22.20
N GLY A 713 -0.31 -2.57 -21.30
CA GLY A 713 0.71 -1.52 -21.41
C GLY A 713 0.53 -0.41 -20.37
N GLY A 714 1.44 0.56 -20.38
CA GLY A 714 1.44 1.69 -19.44
C GLY A 714 1.21 1.27 -17.98
N MET A 715 0.30 1.98 -17.31
CA MET A 715 -0.06 1.74 -15.91
C MET A 715 -0.52 0.30 -15.64
N MET A 716 -1.29 -0.32 -16.56
CA MET A 716 -1.82 -1.67 -16.35
C MET A 716 -0.75 -2.76 -16.44
N GLU A 717 0.30 -2.57 -17.25
CA GLU A 717 1.44 -3.51 -17.24
C GLU A 717 2.34 -3.25 -16.03
N GLU A 718 2.62 -1.99 -15.68
CA GLU A 718 3.39 -1.65 -14.49
C GLU A 718 2.73 -2.19 -13.20
N TRP A 719 1.41 -2.05 -13.06
CA TRP A 719 0.65 -2.59 -11.95
C TRP A 719 0.60 -4.12 -11.96
N HIS A 720 0.43 -4.77 -13.13
CA HIS A 720 0.57 -6.22 -13.26
C HIS A 720 1.95 -6.71 -12.81
N GLN A 721 3.04 -6.06 -13.22
CA GLN A 721 4.40 -6.39 -12.77
C GLN A 721 4.55 -6.18 -11.26
N LYS A 722 3.97 -5.12 -10.70
CA LYS A 722 3.92 -4.89 -9.25
C LYS A 722 3.18 -6.02 -8.52
N LEU A 723 1.95 -6.34 -8.93
CA LEU A 723 1.13 -7.43 -8.40
C LEU A 723 1.83 -8.80 -8.49
N HIS A 724 2.52 -9.05 -9.60
CA HIS A 724 3.26 -10.29 -9.80
C HIS A 724 4.47 -10.38 -8.85
N ASN A 725 5.21 -9.29 -8.62
CA ASN A 725 6.39 -9.35 -7.75
C ASN A 725 6.03 -9.25 -6.26
N ASN A 726 5.08 -8.37 -5.87
CA ASN A 726 4.61 -8.17 -4.50
C ASN A 726 3.21 -7.50 -4.44
N THR A 727 2.17 -8.29 -4.21
CA THR A 727 0.83 -7.75 -3.91
C THR A 727 0.70 -7.27 -2.46
N SER A 728 -0.15 -6.27 -2.21
CA SER A 728 -0.32 -5.58 -0.93
C SER A 728 -1.70 -4.92 -0.80
N PRO A 729 -2.14 -4.52 0.41
CA PRO A 729 -3.41 -3.80 0.60
C PRO A 729 -3.58 -2.52 -0.25
N ASP A 730 -2.48 -1.84 -0.60
CA ASP A 730 -2.51 -0.69 -1.54
C ASP A 730 -3.10 -1.04 -2.92
N ASP A 731 -3.06 -2.32 -3.36
CA ASP A 731 -3.64 -2.76 -4.64
C ASP A 731 -5.17 -2.65 -4.66
N VAL A 732 -5.83 -2.84 -3.51
CA VAL A 732 -7.29 -2.65 -3.37
C VAL A 732 -7.65 -1.18 -3.66
N VAL A 733 -6.86 -0.24 -3.15
CA VAL A 733 -7.05 1.20 -3.36
C VAL A 733 -6.73 1.60 -4.81
N ILE A 734 -5.68 1.03 -5.41
CA ILE A 734 -5.35 1.25 -6.83
C ILE A 734 -6.50 0.75 -7.72
N CYS A 735 -7.04 -0.44 -7.46
CA CYS A 735 -8.21 -0.97 -8.17
C CYS A 735 -9.45 -0.06 -8.01
N GLN A 736 -9.69 0.48 -6.80
CA GLN A 736 -10.80 1.41 -6.56
C GLN A 736 -10.63 2.70 -7.36
N ALA A 737 -9.42 3.30 -7.36
CA ALA A 737 -9.14 4.50 -8.13
C ALA A 737 -9.31 4.29 -9.64
N LEU A 738 -8.98 3.11 -10.18
CA LEU A 738 -9.27 2.74 -11.57
C LEU A 738 -10.77 2.59 -11.84
N ILE A 739 -11.54 1.97 -10.93
CA ILE A 739 -13.00 1.88 -11.04
C ILE A 739 -13.64 3.28 -11.02
N ASP A 740 -13.21 4.15 -10.11
CA ASP A 740 -13.73 5.51 -9.98
C ASP A 740 -13.40 6.36 -11.21
N TYR A 741 -12.16 6.29 -11.71
CA TYR A 741 -11.70 6.89 -12.97
C TYR A 741 -12.56 6.48 -14.17
N VAL A 742 -12.84 5.18 -14.31
CA VAL A 742 -13.68 4.68 -15.41
C VAL A 742 -15.15 5.06 -15.21
N LYS A 743 -15.65 5.17 -13.96
CA LYS A 743 -17.00 5.70 -13.68
C LYS A 743 -17.13 7.18 -14.05
N SER A 744 -16.14 8.00 -13.71
CA SER A 744 -16.10 9.45 -13.96
C SER A 744 -15.65 9.83 -15.38
N ASP A 745 -16.02 9.03 -16.37
CA ASP A 745 -15.71 9.24 -17.80
C ASP A 745 -14.24 9.57 -18.11
N PHE A 746 -13.34 8.88 -17.41
CA PHE A 746 -11.89 8.94 -17.55
C PHE A 746 -11.25 10.26 -17.07
N ASP A 747 -11.87 10.93 -16.09
CA ASP A 747 -11.29 12.07 -15.36
C ASP A 747 -10.13 11.65 -14.43
N VAL A 748 -8.90 11.97 -14.82
CA VAL A 748 -7.68 11.67 -14.04
C VAL A 748 -7.59 12.40 -12.70
N SER A 749 -8.36 13.49 -12.51
CA SER A 749 -8.43 14.17 -11.21
C SER A 749 -9.15 13.32 -10.16
N VAL A 750 -10.14 12.53 -10.57
CA VAL A 750 -10.84 11.56 -9.70
C VAL A 750 -9.90 10.41 -9.32
N TYR A 751 -9.11 9.89 -10.27
CA TYR A 751 -8.07 8.89 -10.00
C TYR A 751 -7.09 9.35 -8.90
N TRP A 752 -6.48 10.52 -9.08
CA TRP A 752 -5.53 11.07 -8.11
C TRP A 752 -6.21 11.45 -6.78
N LYS A 753 -7.46 11.88 -6.81
CA LYS A 753 -8.26 12.13 -5.59
C LYS A 753 -8.47 10.83 -4.79
N THR A 754 -9.01 9.77 -5.39
CA THR A 754 -9.25 8.50 -4.70
C THR A 754 -7.96 7.92 -4.13
N LEU A 755 -6.82 8.00 -4.85
CA LEU A 755 -5.52 7.59 -4.30
C LEU A 755 -5.10 8.44 -3.09
N SER A 756 -5.19 9.77 -3.20
CA SER A 756 -4.74 10.71 -2.17
C SER A 756 -5.58 10.62 -0.89
N GLU A 757 -6.90 10.53 -1.00
CA GLU A 757 -7.83 10.36 0.14
C GLU A 757 -7.63 9.03 0.88
N ASN A 758 -6.97 8.05 0.24
CA ASN A 758 -6.60 6.77 0.83
C ASN A 758 -5.10 6.66 1.17
N GLY A 759 -4.36 7.78 1.14
CA GLY A 759 -2.96 7.88 1.56
C GLY A 759 -1.94 7.27 0.60
N ILE A 760 -2.26 7.18 -0.70
CA ILE A 760 -1.33 6.78 -1.76
C ILE A 760 -0.98 8.01 -2.60
N THR A 761 0.27 8.49 -2.48
CA THR A 761 0.79 9.61 -3.28
C THR A 761 1.54 9.11 -4.52
N LYS A 762 1.98 10.03 -5.40
CA LYS A 762 2.80 9.67 -6.57
C LYS A 762 4.16 9.11 -6.16
N GLU A 763 4.75 9.63 -5.08
CA GLU A 763 5.97 9.11 -4.46
C GLU A 763 5.75 7.70 -3.90
N ARG A 764 4.57 7.41 -3.33
CA ARG A 764 4.22 6.06 -2.87
C ARG A 764 4.16 5.06 -4.03
N LEU A 765 3.55 5.42 -5.16
CA LEU A 765 3.53 4.57 -6.36
C LEU A 765 4.93 4.31 -6.93
N LEU A 766 5.82 5.31 -6.83
CA LEU A 766 7.23 5.21 -7.23
C LEU A 766 8.12 4.49 -6.19
N SER A 767 7.64 4.29 -4.95
CA SER A 767 8.41 3.65 -3.86
C SER A 767 8.40 2.11 -3.88
N TYR A 768 7.60 1.48 -4.74
CA TYR A 768 7.54 0.02 -4.84
C TYR A 768 8.74 -0.56 -5.60
N ASP A 769 9.21 -1.76 -5.22
CA ASP A 769 10.22 -2.55 -5.95
C ASP A 769 9.94 -2.68 -7.47
N ARG A 770 8.65 -2.60 -7.85
CA ARG A 770 8.18 -2.31 -9.21
C ARG A 770 7.33 -1.04 -9.17
N ALA A 771 7.99 0.09 -9.37
CA ALA A 771 7.37 1.41 -9.38
C ALA A 771 6.33 1.54 -10.51
N ILE A 772 5.19 2.16 -10.18
CA ILE A 772 4.17 2.57 -11.16
C ILE A 772 4.43 4.05 -11.47
N HIS A 773 4.74 4.33 -12.73
CA HIS A 773 5.15 5.64 -13.26
C HIS A 773 4.06 6.26 -14.15
N SER A 774 3.39 5.40 -14.92
CA SER A 774 2.36 5.77 -15.89
C SER A 774 1.03 6.06 -15.21
N GLU A 775 0.29 7.03 -15.77
CA GLU A 775 -1.11 7.28 -15.42
C GLU A 775 -2.03 6.35 -16.22
N PRO A 776 -3.24 6.03 -15.72
CA PRO A 776 -4.20 5.23 -16.48
C PRO A 776 -4.63 5.96 -17.75
N ASN A 777 -4.72 5.23 -18.85
CA ASN A 777 -5.16 5.72 -20.15
C ASN A 777 -5.96 4.61 -20.83
N PHE A 778 -7.28 4.79 -20.90
CA PHE A 778 -8.22 3.80 -21.43
C PHE A 778 -9.11 4.43 -22.50
N ARG A 779 -9.56 3.62 -23.45
CA ARG A 779 -10.49 4.06 -24.49
C ARG A 779 -11.94 3.98 -24.01
N ARG A 780 -12.82 4.78 -24.62
CA ARG A 780 -14.24 4.86 -24.20
C ARG A 780 -15.03 3.58 -24.46
N ASP A 781 -14.69 2.82 -25.50
CA ASP A 781 -15.21 1.47 -25.78
C ASP A 781 -14.96 0.48 -24.61
N GLN A 782 -13.84 0.65 -23.90
CA GLN A 782 -13.44 -0.26 -22.82
C GLN A 782 -14.26 -0.05 -21.53
N LYS A 783 -15.04 1.05 -21.39
CA LYS A 783 -15.73 1.44 -20.15
C LYS A 783 -16.57 0.31 -19.54
N GLY A 784 -17.40 -0.34 -20.34
CA GLY A 784 -18.33 -1.38 -19.86
C GLY A 784 -17.62 -2.65 -19.39
N GLY A 785 -16.62 -3.12 -20.13
CA GLY A 785 -15.82 -4.29 -19.77
C GLY A 785 -14.95 -4.03 -18.55
N LEU A 786 -14.27 -2.88 -18.49
CA LEU A 786 -13.39 -2.50 -17.38
C LEU A 786 -14.16 -2.43 -16.05
N LEU A 787 -15.36 -1.84 -16.03
CA LEU A 787 -16.16 -1.78 -14.80
C LEU A 787 -16.59 -3.17 -14.31
N ARG A 788 -16.92 -4.09 -15.22
CA ARG A 788 -17.26 -5.49 -14.90
C ARG A 788 -16.03 -6.23 -14.37
N ASP A 789 -14.91 -6.15 -15.08
CA ASP A 789 -13.75 -7.01 -14.83
C ASP A 789 -12.87 -6.49 -13.68
N LEU A 790 -12.67 -5.17 -13.56
CA LEU A 790 -12.08 -4.57 -12.35
C LEU A 790 -13.00 -4.74 -11.13
N GLY A 791 -14.33 -4.66 -11.32
CA GLY A 791 -15.31 -4.94 -10.27
C GLY A 791 -15.25 -6.38 -9.76
N ASN A 792 -14.99 -7.35 -10.63
CA ASN A 792 -14.71 -8.74 -10.24
C ASN A 792 -13.37 -8.85 -9.50
N TYR A 793 -12.31 -8.25 -10.05
CA TYR A 793 -10.96 -8.30 -9.50
C TYR A 793 -10.83 -7.63 -8.12
N MET A 794 -11.61 -6.57 -7.89
CA MET A 794 -11.77 -5.91 -6.60
C MET A 794 -12.11 -6.91 -5.48
N ARG A 795 -13.04 -7.85 -5.72
CA ARG A 795 -13.38 -8.90 -4.74
C ARG A 795 -12.19 -9.82 -4.48
N THR A 796 -11.48 -10.25 -5.51
CA THR A 796 -10.31 -11.12 -5.40
C THR A 796 -9.18 -10.47 -4.60
N LEU A 797 -8.90 -9.18 -4.83
CA LEU A 797 -7.93 -8.41 -4.05
C LEU A 797 -8.37 -8.26 -2.58
N LYS A 798 -9.64 -7.93 -2.33
CA LYS A 798 -10.22 -7.83 -0.99
C LYS A 798 -10.15 -9.14 -0.22
N ALA A 799 -10.52 -10.27 -0.83
CA ALA A 799 -10.53 -11.58 -0.19
C ALA A 799 -9.14 -12.02 0.35
N VAL A 800 -8.05 -11.51 -0.26
CA VAL A 800 -6.66 -11.79 0.15
C VAL A 800 -6.08 -10.73 1.09
N HIS A 801 -6.44 -9.45 0.93
CA HIS A 801 -5.84 -8.35 1.70
C HIS A 801 -6.70 -7.77 2.83
N SER A 802 -8.00 -8.08 2.88
CA SER A 802 -8.96 -7.54 3.83
C SER A 802 -9.73 -8.66 4.52
N GLY A 803 -9.25 -9.11 5.69
CA GLY A 803 -9.95 -10.12 6.50
C GLY A 803 -11.38 -9.71 6.89
N ALA A 804 -11.65 -8.40 6.99
CA ALA A 804 -12.96 -7.85 7.33
C ALA A 804 -13.85 -7.47 6.11
N ASP A 805 -13.58 -8.00 4.91
CA ASP A 805 -14.46 -7.75 3.74
C ASP A 805 -15.73 -8.61 3.78
N LEU A 806 -16.89 -7.96 3.90
CA LEU A 806 -18.16 -8.62 4.15
C LEU A 806 -18.68 -9.45 2.96
N GLU A 807 -18.51 -8.98 1.72
CA GLU A 807 -18.89 -9.72 0.51
C GLU A 807 -18.10 -11.03 0.42
N SER A 808 -16.77 -10.94 0.59
CA SER A 808 -15.87 -12.10 0.58
C SER A 808 -16.18 -13.08 1.72
N ALA A 809 -16.43 -12.59 2.94
CA ALA A 809 -16.73 -13.44 4.09
C ALA A 809 -18.08 -14.15 3.95
N ILE A 810 -19.12 -13.45 3.49
CA ILE A 810 -20.44 -14.04 3.19
C ILE A 810 -20.31 -15.11 2.10
N SER A 811 -19.63 -14.83 0.98
CA SER A 811 -19.42 -15.83 -0.09
C SER A 811 -18.67 -17.06 0.41
N ASN A 812 -17.65 -16.90 1.26
CA ASN A 812 -16.92 -18.03 1.83
C ASN A 812 -17.80 -18.90 2.74
N CYS A 813 -18.68 -18.29 3.55
CA CYS A 813 -19.58 -19.03 4.45
C CYS A 813 -20.77 -19.67 3.74
N MET A 814 -21.40 -18.95 2.80
CA MET A 814 -22.52 -19.44 2.00
C MET A 814 -22.09 -20.46 0.93
N GLY A 815 -20.81 -20.46 0.57
CA GLY A 815 -20.29 -21.23 -0.56
C GLY A 815 -20.57 -20.55 -1.90
N TYR A 816 -19.73 -20.84 -2.89
CA TYR A 816 -19.91 -20.38 -4.26
C TYR A 816 -19.27 -21.34 -5.26
N ARG A 817 -19.66 -21.20 -6.52
CA ARG A 817 -18.98 -21.76 -7.68
C ARG A 817 -18.61 -20.63 -8.62
N ALA A 818 -17.34 -20.54 -8.98
CA ALA A 818 -16.82 -19.65 -10.01
C ALA A 818 -16.09 -20.51 -11.04
N GLU A 819 -16.62 -20.55 -12.25
CA GLU A 819 -15.98 -21.26 -13.36
C GLU A 819 -14.68 -20.55 -13.76
N GLY A 820 -13.64 -21.32 -14.07
CA GLY A 820 -12.34 -20.78 -14.43
C GLY A 820 -12.36 -20.20 -15.85
N GLN A 821 -12.02 -18.91 -16.00
CA GLN A 821 -11.93 -18.30 -17.32
C GLN A 821 -10.58 -18.60 -17.98
N GLY A 822 -10.63 -19.29 -19.13
CA GLY A 822 -9.47 -19.61 -19.96
C GLY A 822 -8.50 -20.60 -19.29
N PHE A 823 -7.49 -20.07 -18.60
CA PHE A 823 -6.40 -20.82 -17.96
C PHE A 823 -6.50 -20.82 -16.42
N MET A 824 -7.47 -20.08 -15.86
CA MET A 824 -7.75 -20.09 -14.43
C MET A 824 -8.39 -21.42 -13.99
N VAL A 825 -8.03 -21.90 -12.80
CA VAL A 825 -8.72 -23.03 -12.16
C VAL A 825 -10.07 -22.56 -11.60
N GLY A 826 -11.13 -23.33 -11.84
CA GLY A 826 -12.46 -23.05 -11.26
C GLY A 826 -12.48 -23.25 -9.75
N VAL A 827 -13.13 -22.34 -9.03
CA VAL A 827 -13.23 -22.38 -7.56
C VAL A 827 -14.61 -22.89 -7.15
N HIS A 828 -14.65 -23.95 -6.36
CA HIS A 828 -15.87 -24.42 -5.69
C HIS A 828 -15.66 -24.46 -4.18
N ILE A 829 -16.39 -23.61 -3.47
CA ILE A 829 -16.51 -23.64 -2.01
C ILE A 829 -17.92 -24.11 -1.66
N ASN A 830 -18.05 -25.12 -0.80
CA ASN A 830 -19.34 -25.56 -0.28
C ASN A 830 -19.84 -24.64 0.84
N PRO A 831 -21.15 -24.56 1.12
CA PRO A 831 -21.67 -23.87 2.31
C PRO A 831 -21.05 -24.44 3.60
N VAL A 832 -20.95 -23.62 4.65
CA VAL A 832 -20.61 -24.13 6.00
C VAL A 832 -21.77 -24.98 6.54
N PRO A 833 -21.54 -26.22 7.00
CA PRO A 833 -22.59 -27.05 7.56
C PRO A 833 -23.09 -26.48 8.90
N GLY A 834 -24.40 -26.56 9.14
CA GLY A 834 -25.00 -26.14 10.42
C GLY A 834 -25.29 -24.63 10.55
N LEU A 835 -25.22 -23.85 9.47
CA LEU A 835 -25.75 -22.48 9.45
C LEU A 835 -27.27 -22.46 9.74
N PRO A 836 -27.81 -21.45 10.45
CA PRO A 836 -29.25 -21.34 10.69
C PRO A 836 -30.06 -21.17 9.40
N SER A 837 -31.28 -21.68 9.36
CA SER A 837 -32.09 -21.72 8.13
C SER A 837 -32.51 -20.34 7.58
N ARG A 838 -32.63 -19.31 8.44
CA ARG A 838 -32.91 -17.92 8.05
C ARG A 838 -31.65 -17.08 7.80
N PHE A 839 -30.47 -17.61 8.13
CA PHE A 839 -29.20 -16.89 7.98
C PHE A 839 -28.93 -16.46 6.51
N PRO A 840 -29.24 -17.26 5.47
CA PRO A 840 -29.06 -16.83 4.08
C PRO A 840 -29.94 -15.62 3.71
N GLU A 841 -31.20 -15.61 4.15
CA GLU A 841 -32.15 -14.51 3.92
C GLU A 841 -31.66 -13.23 4.61
N LEU A 842 -31.15 -13.36 5.84
CA LEU A 842 -30.60 -12.27 6.63
C LEU A 842 -29.29 -11.70 6.05
N LEU A 843 -28.39 -12.55 5.53
CA LEU A 843 -27.18 -12.10 4.85
C LEU A 843 -27.49 -11.42 3.50
N GLN A 844 -28.49 -11.91 2.76
CA GLN A 844 -28.97 -11.25 1.53
C GLN A 844 -29.61 -9.90 1.84
N PHE A 845 -30.41 -9.82 2.91
CA PHE A 845 -30.98 -8.58 3.43
C PHE A 845 -29.89 -7.55 3.76
N ILE A 846 -28.88 -7.95 4.55
CA ILE A 846 -27.73 -7.08 4.88
C ILE A 846 -27.06 -6.56 3.62
N MET A 847 -26.78 -7.44 2.65
CA MET A 847 -26.10 -7.09 1.39
C MET A 847 -26.89 -6.03 0.59
N GLY A 848 -28.23 -6.13 0.57
CA GLY A 848 -29.10 -5.14 -0.08
C GLY A 848 -29.06 -3.75 0.57
N HIS A 849 -28.87 -3.67 1.88
CA HIS A 849 -28.93 -2.42 2.66
C HIS A 849 -27.54 -1.78 2.91
N ILE A 850 -26.44 -2.32 2.38
CA ILE A 850 -25.08 -1.78 2.61
C ILE A 850 -24.96 -0.32 2.15
N GLU A 851 -25.57 0.04 1.02
CA GLU A 851 -25.46 1.38 0.43
C GLU A 851 -26.53 2.38 0.93
N ASP A 852 -27.47 1.95 1.78
CA ASP A 852 -28.58 2.79 2.24
C ASP A 852 -28.15 3.97 3.13
N LYS A 853 -28.84 5.11 2.96
CA LYS A 853 -28.56 6.32 3.76
C LYS A 853 -28.91 6.12 5.24
N ASN A 854 -30.14 5.71 5.53
CA ASN A 854 -30.52 5.34 6.89
C ASN A 854 -29.93 3.98 7.24
N VAL A 855 -29.07 3.96 8.26
CA VAL A 855 -28.32 2.77 8.68
C VAL A 855 -29.05 1.89 9.70
N GLU A 856 -30.23 2.29 10.20
CA GLU A 856 -30.96 1.58 11.26
C GLU A 856 -31.23 0.11 10.92
N ALA A 857 -31.85 -0.15 9.76
CA ALA A 857 -32.18 -1.52 9.35
C ALA A 857 -30.94 -2.36 9.03
N LEU A 858 -29.89 -1.74 8.48
CA LEU A 858 -28.60 -2.39 8.28
C LEU A 858 -27.97 -2.78 9.63
N LEU A 859 -28.00 -1.90 10.63
CA LEU A 859 -27.49 -2.18 11.98
C LEU A 859 -28.29 -3.27 12.70
N GLU A 860 -29.63 -3.22 12.62
CA GLU A 860 -30.50 -4.29 13.12
C GLU A 860 -30.14 -5.64 12.49
N GLY A 861 -30.07 -5.70 11.15
CA GLY A 861 -29.75 -6.92 10.41
C GLY A 861 -28.37 -7.48 10.75
N LEU A 862 -27.33 -6.63 10.75
CA LEU A 862 -25.97 -7.01 11.11
C LEU A 862 -25.89 -7.59 12.53
N LEU A 863 -26.53 -6.96 13.51
CA LEU A 863 -26.50 -7.42 14.91
C LEU A 863 -27.26 -8.74 15.10
N GLU A 864 -28.42 -8.89 14.46
CA GLU A 864 -29.16 -10.15 14.46
C GLU A 864 -28.33 -11.30 13.84
N ALA A 865 -27.58 -11.02 12.76
CA ALA A 865 -26.69 -12.00 12.16
C ALA A 865 -25.54 -12.39 13.10
N ARG A 866 -24.95 -11.42 13.81
CA ARG A 866 -23.93 -11.71 14.84
C ARG A 866 -24.50 -12.52 16.02
N GLN A 867 -25.74 -12.27 16.43
CA GLN A 867 -26.43 -13.11 17.41
C GLN A 867 -26.67 -14.55 16.90
N GLU A 868 -27.16 -14.72 15.67
CA GLU A 868 -27.37 -16.05 15.06
C GLU A 868 -26.05 -16.84 14.87
N LEU A 869 -24.95 -16.14 14.59
CA LEU A 869 -23.63 -16.72 14.37
C LEU A 869 -22.92 -17.16 15.67
N ARG A 870 -23.14 -16.43 16.77
CA ARG A 870 -22.45 -16.65 18.07
C ARG A 870 -22.43 -18.11 18.57
N PRO A 871 -23.52 -18.91 18.53
CA PRO A 871 -23.51 -20.30 18.98
C PRO A 871 -22.63 -21.24 18.14
N LEU A 872 -22.21 -20.83 16.94
CA LEU A 872 -21.29 -21.58 16.07
C LEU A 872 -19.83 -21.20 16.35
N LEU A 873 -19.55 -19.92 16.68
CA LEU A 873 -18.21 -19.44 17.05
C LEU A 873 -17.70 -20.09 18.34
N LEU A 874 -18.60 -20.45 19.26
CA LEU A 874 -18.29 -21.09 20.54
C LEU A 874 -17.97 -22.60 20.44
N LYS A 875 -18.04 -23.19 19.24
CA LYS A 875 -17.88 -24.64 19.02
C LYS A 875 -16.70 -24.94 18.10
N SER A 876 -15.96 -26.01 18.42
CA SER A 876 -14.94 -26.54 17.52
C SER A 876 -15.60 -27.16 16.28
N GLN A 877 -15.17 -26.75 15.09
CA GLN A 877 -15.69 -27.22 13.81
C GLN A 877 -14.69 -26.96 12.68
N ALA A 878 -14.74 -27.76 11.62
CA ALA A 878 -13.75 -27.75 10.53
C ALA A 878 -13.66 -26.43 9.73
N ARG A 879 -14.64 -25.53 9.85
CA ARG A 879 -14.67 -24.22 9.16
C ARG A 879 -14.81 -23.02 10.11
N LEU A 880 -14.36 -23.16 11.37
CA LEU A 880 -14.44 -22.08 12.37
C LEU A 880 -13.75 -20.79 11.88
N LYS A 881 -12.60 -20.89 11.20
CA LYS A 881 -11.89 -19.77 10.55
C LYS A 881 -12.79 -18.91 9.66
N ASP A 882 -13.63 -19.53 8.83
CA ASP A 882 -14.55 -18.80 7.94
C ASP A 882 -15.60 -18.01 8.72
N LEU A 883 -16.16 -18.62 9.77
CA LEU A 883 -17.16 -17.98 10.63
C LEU A 883 -16.55 -16.85 11.48
N LEU A 884 -15.30 -16.99 11.93
CA LEU A 884 -14.55 -15.93 12.62
C LEU A 884 -14.35 -14.71 11.70
N PHE A 885 -13.96 -14.92 10.44
CA PHE A 885 -13.84 -13.82 9.48
C PHE A 885 -15.20 -13.21 9.11
N LEU A 886 -16.29 -13.99 9.09
CA LEU A 886 -17.64 -13.43 8.95
C LEU A 886 -18.04 -12.55 10.14
N ASP A 887 -17.81 -12.98 11.39
CA ASP A 887 -18.14 -12.13 12.55
C ASP A 887 -17.30 -10.85 12.59
N ILE A 888 -16.01 -10.93 12.24
CA ILE A 888 -15.10 -9.77 12.10
C ILE A 888 -15.58 -8.81 10.99
N ALA A 889 -16.05 -9.33 9.86
CA ALA A 889 -16.57 -8.50 8.77
C ALA A 889 -17.92 -7.85 9.12
N LEU A 890 -18.82 -8.58 9.80
CA LEU A 890 -20.07 -8.03 10.35
C LEU A 890 -19.77 -6.92 11.36
N ASP A 891 -18.87 -7.16 12.32
CA ASP A 891 -18.41 -6.22 13.35
C ASP A 891 -17.82 -4.92 12.76
N SER A 892 -16.91 -5.04 11.79
CA SER A 892 -16.37 -3.86 11.09
C SER A 892 -17.41 -3.14 10.23
N THR A 893 -18.44 -3.83 9.73
CA THR A 893 -19.55 -3.21 9.00
C THR A 893 -20.48 -2.47 9.95
N VAL A 894 -20.78 -3.01 11.14
CA VAL A 894 -21.52 -2.31 12.20
C VAL A 894 -20.82 -1.00 12.56
N ARG A 895 -19.50 -1.05 12.83
CA ARG A 895 -18.69 0.17 13.07
C ARG A 895 -18.81 1.18 11.93
N THR A 896 -18.64 0.75 10.68
CA THR A 896 -18.70 1.66 9.51
C THR A 896 -20.11 2.24 9.30
N ALA A 897 -21.16 1.48 9.61
CA ALA A 897 -22.55 1.94 9.56
C ALA A 897 -22.86 2.94 10.69
N ILE A 898 -22.35 2.74 11.91
CA ILE A 898 -22.42 3.74 12.99
C ILE A 898 -21.69 5.02 12.58
N GLU A 899 -20.48 4.92 12.03
CA GLU A 899 -19.69 6.06 11.55
C GLU A 899 -20.45 6.86 10.46
N ARG A 900 -21.19 6.18 9.56
CA ARG A 900 -22.10 6.82 8.58
C ARG A 900 -23.33 7.45 9.23
N GLY A 901 -23.89 6.83 10.28
CA GLY A 901 -25.08 7.30 10.99
C GLY A 901 -24.89 8.60 11.78
N TYR A 902 -23.65 9.01 12.09
CA TYR A 902 -23.40 10.23 12.84
C TYR A 902 -23.97 11.50 12.19
N GLU A 903 -24.05 11.57 10.86
CA GLU A 903 -24.66 12.73 10.17
C GLU A 903 -26.15 12.89 10.50
N GLU A 904 -26.90 11.79 10.60
CA GLU A 904 -28.31 11.80 11.01
C GLU A 904 -28.47 12.13 12.51
N LEU A 905 -27.55 11.66 13.34
CA LEU A 905 -27.61 11.85 14.80
C LEU A 905 -27.41 13.31 15.23
N ASN A 906 -26.73 14.13 14.44
CA ASN A 906 -26.50 15.57 14.74
C ASN A 906 -27.79 16.38 14.94
N ASN A 907 -28.91 15.95 14.33
CA ASN A 907 -30.22 16.60 14.44
C ASN A 907 -31.29 15.68 15.05
N ALA A 908 -30.90 14.55 15.62
CA ALA A 908 -31.83 13.54 16.13
C ALA A 908 -32.35 13.85 17.53
N GLY A 909 -33.59 13.43 17.80
CA GLY A 909 -34.13 13.41 19.17
C GLY A 909 -33.41 12.40 20.06
N PRO A 910 -33.48 12.57 21.41
CA PRO A 910 -32.76 11.71 22.36
C PRO A 910 -33.12 10.23 22.24
N GLU A 911 -34.34 9.90 21.81
CA GLU A 911 -34.81 8.53 21.56
C GLU A 911 -33.97 7.80 20.49
N LYS A 912 -33.72 8.44 19.34
CA LYS A 912 -32.88 7.85 18.26
C LYS A 912 -31.41 7.78 18.67
N ILE A 913 -30.91 8.75 19.44
CA ILE A 913 -29.55 8.69 20.01
C ILE A 913 -29.44 7.49 20.98
N MET A 914 -30.42 7.31 21.87
CA MET A 914 -30.48 6.20 22.82
C MET A 914 -30.63 4.83 22.13
N TYR A 915 -31.34 4.80 21.00
CA TYR A 915 -31.44 3.61 20.17
C TYR A 915 -30.08 3.21 19.59
N PHE A 916 -29.37 4.16 18.97
CA PHE A 916 -28.02 3.92 18.44
C PHE A 916 -27.05 3.50 19.55
N ILE A 917 -27.10 4.12 20.74
CA ILE A 917 -26.32 3.69 21.91
C ILE A 917 -26.63 2.23 22.29
N THR A 918 -27.89 1.82 22.23
CA THR A 918 -28.30 0.44 22.52
C THR A 918 -27.76 -0.55 21.49
N LEU A 919 -27.76 -0.20 20.20
CA LEU A 919 -27.17 -1.03 19.13
C LEU A 919 -25.63 -1.10 19.26
N VAL A 920 -24.96 -0.01 19.64
CA VAL A 920 -23.51 0.01 19.91
C VAL A 920 -23.16 -0.89 21.10
N LEU A 921 -23.91 -0.77 22.21
CA LEU A 921 -23.72 -1.61 23.40
C LEU A 921 -23.95 -3.10 23.08
N GLU A 922 -24.93 -3.43 22.25
CA GLU A 922 -25.16 -4.79 21.78
C GLU A 922 -23.94 -5.33 21.02
N ASN A 923 -23.36 -4.54 20.10
CA ASN A 923 -22.17 -4.93 19.35
C ASN A 923 -20.96 -5.22 20.25
N LEU A 924 -20.79 -4.43 21.32
CA LEU A 924 -19.75 -4.62 22.33
C LEU A 924 -19.99 -5.86 23.18
N VAL A 925 -21.22 -6.08 23.67
CA VAL A 925 -21.62 -7.31 24.38
C VAL A 925 -21.32 -8.56 23.56
N LEU A 926 -21.53 -8.51 22.24
CA LEU A 926 -21.24 -9.63 21.34
C LEU A 926 -19.74 -9.86 21.09
N SER A 927 -18.88 -8.88 21.38
CA SER A 927 -17.46 -8.91 21.01
C SER A 927 -16.47 -9.07 22.18
N SER A 928 -16.84 -8.69 23.41
CA SER A 928 -15.93 -8.71 24.56
C SER A 928 -15.95 -9.95 25.45
N ASP A 929 -14.79 -10.26 26.05
CA ASP A 929 -14.54 -11.51 26.80
C ASP A 929 -14.91 -11.44 28.29
N ASP A 930 -14.86 -10.25 28.89
CA ASP A 930 -15.53 -9.93 30.16
C ASP A 930 -16.50 -8.79 29.89
N ASN A 931 -17.79 -9.11 29.79
CA ASN A 931 -18.82 -8.19 29.32
C ASN A 931 -19.91 -7.89 30.36
N ALA A 932 -19.70 -8.24 31.63
CA ALA A 932 -20.73 -8.16 32.67
C ALA A 932 -21.34 -6.75 32.83
N ASP A 933 -20.50 -5.71 32.86
CA ASP A 933 -20.96 -4.31 32.95
C ASP A 933 -21.62 -3.84 31.64
N LEU A 934 -21.12 -4.29 30.48
CA LEU A 934 -21.71 -3.98 29.16
C LEU A 934 -23.11 -4.60 29.03
N VAL A 935 -23.29 -5.84 29.50
CA VAL A 935 -24.56 -6.57 29.56
C VAL A 935 -25.54 -5.86 30.50
N TYR A 936 -25.07 -5.34 31.64
CA TYR A 936 -25.90 -4.54 32.55
C TYR A 936 -26.32 -3.20 31.93
N CYS A 937 -25.39 -2.47 31.31
CA CYS A 937 -25.68 -1.23 30.59
C CYS A 937 -26.68 -1.46 29.44
N TRP A 938 -26.46 -2.47 28.59
CA TRP A 938 -27.36 -2.81 27.48
C TRP A 938 -28.76 -3.20 27.96
N LYS A 939 -28.87 -3.92 29.09
CA LYS A 939 -30.16 -4.23 29.73
C LYS A 939 -30.90 -2.97 30.17
N LEU A 940 -30.19 -2.00 30.76
CA LEU A 940 -30.78 -0.71 31.15
C LEU A 940 -31.21 0.11 29.94
N THR A 941 -30.37 0.25 28.91
CA THR A 941 -30.74 1.07 27.73
C THR A 941 -31.86 0.44 26.92
N SER A 942 -31.87 -0.88 26.76
CA SER A 942 -32.96 -1.63 26.13
C SER A 942 -34.27 -1.52 26.91
N GLY A 943 -34.20 -1.52 28.25
CA GLY A 943 -35.37 -1.32 29.12
C GLY A 943 -35.94 0.12 29.07
N LEU A 944 -35.08 1.11 28.85
CA LEU A 944 -35.47 2.51 28.63
C LEU A 944 -36.02 2.76 27.22
N TYR A 945 -35.72 1.89 26.25
CA TYR A 945 -36.17 1.98 24.85
C TYR A 945 -37.38 1.07 24.55
N VAL A 946 -38.19 0.67 25.52
CA VAL A 946 -39.44 -0.07 25.25
C VAL A 946 -40.46 0.88 24.61
N PRO A 947 -40.80 0.76 23.32
CA PRO A 947 -41.72 1.68 22.67
C PRO A 947 -43.15 1.16 22.89
N ASN A 948 -43.89 1.82 23.78
CA ASN A 948 -45.33 1.63 24.03
C ASN A 948 -45.82 0.17 24.11
N LEU A 949 -45.65 -0.44 25.29
CA LEU A 949 -46.54 -1.52 25.74
C LEU A 949 -47.70 -0.92 26.58
N LEU A 950 -48.57 -0.20 25.86
CA LEU A 950 -49.90 0.28 26.29
C LEU A 950 -50.85 0.20 25.10
#